data_AF-A0A969VDU7-F1
#
_entry.id   AF-A0A969VDU7-F1
#
_cell.length_a   1.000
_cell.length_b   1.000
_cell.length_c   1.000
_cell.angle_alpha   90.00
_cell.angle_beta   90.00
_cell.angle_gamma   90.00
#
_symmetry.space_group_name_H-M   'P 1'
#
loop_
_entity.id
_entity.type
_entity.pdbx_description
1 polymer ?
#
loop_
_entity_poly.entity_id
_entity_poly.type
_entity_poly.pdbx_seq_one_letter_code
_entity_poly.pdbx_strand_id
1 'polypeptide(L)'
;SGSPGTQHQRPGLPTTPIPTPAPAPTPTPTPAQTPTPGFLTPTPTPTPSGQNNPPVVNIQLPFLFVRNSSPSEITLAQNTFIDPDPGDTLTYTAAQSTGQPLPSWLTFNPNTLTFSGTSSRIEFIPLRVTATDKSGANTSLFINLFSFANGLVIDGYIAGATLFFDANKNGVLDSNEPSTITGQNGEYELNIPFETFDTNQNGEIEQSEGNIVAFGGIDTATGLPLETPVSAPPDASVVTLLTSLIVDVADRGISVDRAESLVKTAFGIPSSVDLTSLDPIEAVNNGRSGGVEVLTAMTKVQNFITQAASLIDGASVAANNVIVKNVVAAVTDRIQSGNNLDLNNPAQLAALVQEAATKTQQNDPSLNLPKIWEIAPQAAQVMAEANQRIDTAASNNSGTSLNAEIARIQIITLGETAKDFKEVLPGNKTIAEVVAENTGAALTGQIQTVILPAVPAVPVVTGDVEFVSTAPDQIIGTDGNDAIAGTSGDNIITGKRGNDRILGLAGNDWINGNQDKDTLDGGIGDDTIYGGKADDSLAGFSGEDILFGNRGFDNINGGEGNDSVYGGRGNDILTGGDGDDFIVGQIGEDSLIGGLGGDVFLLGSEPGIDTIFDFEKGQDLIGLSGGLTFSQLSINSANNAALISIASSGQVLASLKGVAPNLLGIEDFTQRQI
;
A
#
# COMPACT_ATOMS: atom_id res chain seq x y z
N SER A 1 -41.25 25.97 -50.51
CA SER A 1 -40.73 27.36 -50.49
C SER A 1 -39.50 27.36 -49.60
N GLY A 2 -38.25 27.52 -50.04
CA GLY A 2 -37.70 28.21 -51.21
C GLY A 2 -36.55 29.09 -50.70
N SER A 3 -35.32 28.52 -50.70
CA SER A 3 -33.97 29.04 -51.07
C SER A 3 -33.62 30.55 -51.02
N PRO A 4 -32.35 30.98 -51.28
CA PRO A 4 -31.01 30.54 -50.81
C PRO A 4 -29.98 31.73 -50.67
N GLY A 5 -28.69 31.41 -50.43
CA GLY A 5 -27.51 32.22 -50.81
C GLY A 5 -26.75 32.85 -49.62
N THR A 6 -25.42 32.80 -49.52
CA THR A 6 -24.42 33.22 -50.53
C THR A 6 -23.04 32.57 -50.34
N GLN A 7 -22.40 32.21 -51.47
CA GLN A 7 -20.97 31.95 -51.63
C GLN A 7 -20.18 33.27 -51.81
N HIS A 8 -18.92 33.29 -51.37
CA HIS A 8 -17.87 34.15 -51.96
C HIS A 8 -16.54 33.38 -52.05
N GLN A 9 -15.97 33.37 -53.26
CA GLN A 9 -14.64 32.84 -53.62
C GLN A 9 -13.52 33.85 -53.27
N ARG A 10 -12.29 33.42 -52.92
CA ARG A 10 -11.04 33.30 -53.75
C ARG A 10 -9.82 33.44 -52.78
N PRO A 11 -8.53 33.25 -53.19
CA PRO A 11 -7.93 32.62 -54.38
C PRO A 11 -6.82 31.57 -54.06
N GLY A 12 -6.32 30.88 -55.09
CA GLY A 12 -5.35 29.77 -54.99
C GLY A 12 -3.89 30.15 -54.72
N LEU A 13 -3.16 29.15 -54.20
CA LEU A 13 -1.70 29.09 -54.10
C LEU A 13 -1.12 28.08 -55.12
N PRO A 14 0.14 28.27 -55.56
CA PRO A 14 0.71 27.59 -56.71
C PRO A 14 1.21 26.18 -56.40
N THR A 15 1.05 25.26 -57.37
CA THR A 15 1.58 23.90 -57.36
C THR A 15 3.09 23.89 -57.61
N THR A 16 3.88 23.47 -56.63
CA THR A 16 5.26 23.00 -56.83
C THR A 16 5.25 21.50 -57.19
N PRO A 17 6.10 21.04 -58.14
CA PRO A 17 6.14 19.63 -58.52
C PRO A 17 6.89 18.80 -57.47
N ILE A 18 6.31 17.65 -57.12
CA ILE A 18 6.89 16.60 -56.26
C ILE A 18 8.10 15.98 -57.00
N PRO A 19 9.29 15.86 -56.39
CA PRO A 19 10.41 15.14 -56.99
C PRO A 19 10.17 13.62 -56.90
N THR A 20 10.47 12.93 -57.99
CA THR A 20 10.45 11.46 -58.11
C THR A 20 11.38 10.78 -57.09
N PRO A 21 11.02 9.60 -56.53
CA PRO A 21 11.91 8.86 -55.65
C PRO A 21 13.10 8.28 -56.44
N ALA A 22 14.28 8.31 -55.83
CA ALA A 22 15.49 7.67 -56.34
C ALA A 22 15.35 6.12 -56.35
N PRO A 23 15.99 5.40 -57.28
CA PRO A 23 15.90 3.94 -57.34
C PRO A 23 16.70 3.27 -56.22
N ALA A 24 16.15 2.19 -55.69
CA ALA A 24 16.74 1.37 -54.63
C ALA A 24 18.09 0.75 -55.05
N PRO A 25 19.07 0.62 -54.12
CA PRO A 25 20.33 -0.04 -54.42
C PRO A 25 20.16 -1.57 -54.52
N THR A 26 20.79 -2.14 -55.55
CA THR A 26 20.89 -3.58 -55.84
C THR A 26 21.60 -4.35 -54.72
N PRO A 27 21.16 -5.57 -54.36
CA PRO A 27 21.79 -6.35 -53.29
C PRO A 27 23.12 -6.98 -53.75
N THR A 28 24.14 -6.86 -52.89
CA THR A 28 25.43 -7.55 -52.98
C THR A 28 25.26 -9.00 -52.47
N PRO A 29 25.87 -10.03 -53.09
CA PRO A 29 25.70 -11.41 -52.64
C PRO A 29 26.55 -11.73 -51.40
N THR A 30 25.91 -12.24 -50.35
CA THR A 30 26.56 -12.79 -49.15
C THR A 30 27.15 -14.19 -49.44
N PRO A 31 28.35 -14.54 -48.94
CA PRO A 31 28.96 -15.86 -49.16
C PRO A 31 28.20 -16.99 -48.46
N ALA A 32 28.34 -18.19 -49.01
CA ALA A 32 27.68 -19.43 -48.60
C ALA A 32 27.81 -19.76 -47.11
N GLN A 33 26.68 -20.12 -46.49
CA GLN A 33 26.61 -20.76 -45.19
C GLN A 33 27.24 -22.16 -45.23
N THR A 34 28.22 -22.41 -44.37
CA THR A 34 28.59 -23.75 -43.90
C THR A 34 27.50 -24.27 -42.95
N PRO A 35 27.10 -25.55 -43.02
CA PRO A 35 26.06 -26.08 -42.14
C PRO A 35 26.61 -26.36 -40.74
N THR A 36 25.99 -25.77 -39.71
CA THR A 36 26.23 -26.10 -38.30
C THR A 36 25.04 -26.95 -37.78
N PRO A 37 25.26 -27.96 -36.93
CA PRO A 37 24.30 -29.05 -36.67
C PRO A 37 23.13 -28.62 -35.78
N GLY A 38 21.99 -29.30 -35.94
CA GLY A 38 20.75 -29.05 -35.22
C GLY A 38 20.85 -29.19 -33.70
N PHE A 39 20.13 -28.31 -33.00
CA PHE A 39 19.95 -28.32 -31.57
C PHE A 39 18.94 -29.41 -31.17
N LEU A 40 19.44 -30.43 -30.50
CA LEU A 40 18.66 -31.24 -29.57
C LEU A 40 18.72 -30.54 -28.21
N THR A 41 17.59 -30.52 -27.51
CA THR A 41 17.39 -30.15 -26.10
C THR A 41 18.64 -30.31 -25.23
N PRO A 42 19.02 -29.34 -24.36
CA PRO A 42 19.97 -29.64 -23.31
C PRO A 42 19.24 -30.45 -22.23
N THR A 43 19.17 -31.76 -22.42
CA THR A 43 19.44 -32.64 -21.28
C THR A 43 20.85 -32.28 -20.81
N PRO A 44 21.16 -32.19 -19.50
CA PRO A 44 22.52 -31.96 -19.05
C PRO A 44 23.41 -33.00 -19.73
N THR A 45 24.17 -32.55 -20.71
CA THR A 45 25.10 -33.40 -21.41
C THR A 45 26.22 -33.56 -20.40
N PRO A 46 26.58 -34.78 -19.95
CA PRO A 46 27.77 -34.94 -19.15
C PRO A 46 28.92 -34.39 -19.97
N THR A 47 29.46 -33.25 -19.53
CA THR A 47 30.72 -32.73 -20.04
C THR A 47 31.77 -33.84 -19.92
N PRO A 48 32.78 -33.88 -20.82
CA PRO A 48 33.85 -34.86 -20.72
C PRO A 48 34.36 -34.89 -19.28
N SER A 49 34.37 -36.07 -18.65
CA SER A 49 34.74 -36.22 -17.24
C SER A 49 36.07 -35.50 -16.97
N GLY A 50 36.02 -34.37 -16.26
CA GLY A 50 37.19 -33.56 -15.91
C GLY A 50 37.18 -32.08 -16.34
N GLN A 51 36.11 -31.54 -16.95
CA GLN A 51 35.92 -30.09 -17.08
C GLN A 51 34.98 -29.58 -15.98
N ASN A 52 35.48 -28.63 -15.17
CA ASN A 52 34.75 -27.98 -14.09
C ASN A 52 33.68 -27.03 -14.64
N ASN A 53 32.45 -27.14 -14.16
CA ASN A 53 31.35 -26.23 -14.42
C ASN A 53 31.25 -25.18 -13.29
N PRO A 54 30.98 -23.90 -13.58
CA PRO A 54 30.77 -22.93 -12.51
C PRO A 54 29.54 -23.28 -11.67
N PRO A 55 29.52 -22.90 -10.37
CA PRO A 55 28.32 -22.98 -9.56
C PRO A 55 27.19 -22.13 -10.16
N VAL A 56 25.95 -22.47 -9.82
CA VAL A 56 24.76 -21.72 -10.23
C VAL A 56 23.96 -21.26 -9.01
N VAL A 57 23.28 -20.12 -9.15
CA VAL A 57 22.30 -19.66 -8.17
C VAL A 57 21.07 -20.57 -8.27
N ASN A 58 20.69 -21.18 -7.16
CA ASN A 58 19.55 -22.09 -7.07
C ASN A 58 18.36 -21.47 -6.32
N ILE A 59 18.62 -20.52 -5.43
CA ILE A 59 17.58 -19.71 -4.79
C ILE A 59 17.96 -18.25 -5.02
N GLN A 60 17.06 -17.52 -5.66
CA GLN A 60 17.19 -16.08 -5.86
C GLN A 60 16.49 -15.38 -4.70
N LEU A 61 17.17 -14.46 -4.04
CA LEU A 61 16.65 -13.68 -2.91
C LEU A 61 16.81 -12.21 -3.26
N PRO A 62 15.75 -11.53 -3.72
CA PRO A 62 15.88 -10.14 -4.14
C PRO A 62 16.20 -9.23 -2.95
N PHE A 63 15.77 -9.57 -1.73
CA PHE A 63 15.92 -8.72 -0.54
C PHE A 63 16.36 -9.46 0.73
N LEU A 64 17.03 -8.72 1.63
CA LEU A 64 17.25 -9.04 3.05
C LEU A 64 16.97 -7.79 3.90
N PHE A 65 16.28 -7.95 5.02
CA PHE A 65 15.88 -6.81 5.87
C PHE A 65 16.66 -6.79 7.19
N VAL A 66 17.42 -5.72 7.46
CA VAL A 66 18.15 -5.50 8.73
C VAL A 66 17.58 -4.29 9.47
N ARG A 67 17.39 -4.41 10.78
CA ARG A 67 16.84 -3.32 11.61
C ARG A 67 17.85 -2.21 11.87
N ASN A 68 17.33 -0.98 11.98
CA ASN A 68 18.00 0.08 12.70
C ASN A 68 17.95 -0.16 14.22
N SER A 69 19.07 0.11 14.91
CA SER A 69 19.19 0.13 16.37
C SER A 69 19.06 -1.20 17.11
N SER A 70 19.00 -2.35 16.43
CA SER A 70 19.05 -3.69 17.06
C SER A 70 19.87 -4.70 16.23
N PRO A 71 20.72 -5.55 16.85
CA PRO A 71 21.49 -6.57 16.13
C PRO A 71 20.56 -7.55 15.44
N SER A 72 20.69 -7.70 14.12
CA SER A 72 19.94 -8.67 13.32
C SER A 72 20.89 -9.74 12.79
N GLU A 73 20.43 -11.00 12.72
CA GLU A 73 21.12 -12.09 12.02
C GLU A 73 20.23 -12.62 10.91
N ILE A 74 20.74 -12.67 9.68
CA ILE A 74 20.00 -13.10 8.49
C ILE A 74 20.79 -14.21 7.81
N THR A 75 20.19 -15.37 7.62
CA THR A 75 20.87 -16.55 7.09
C THR A 75 20.30 -16.97 5.74
N LEU A 76 21.14 -17.01 4.70
CA LEU A 76 20.76 -17.58 3.41
C LEU A 76 20.62 -19.11 3.54
N ALA A 77 19.70 -19.69 2.77
CA ALA A 77 19.54 -21.15 2.74
C ALA A 77 20.82 -21.84 2.26
N GLN A 78 21.18 -22.99 2.82
CA GLN A 78 22.44 -23.66 2.47
C GLN A 78 22.51 -24.15 1.01
N ASN A 79 21.36 -24.29 0.35
CA ASN A 79 21.23 -24.62 -1.07
C ASN A 79 20.98 -23.37 -1.95
N THR A 80 21.30 -22.16 -1.46
CA THR A 80 21.22 -20.92 -2.27
C THR A 80 22.09 -21.02 -3.52
N PHE A 81 23.25 -21.68 -3.40
CA PHE A 81 24.13 -22.02 -4.51
C PHE A 81 24.23 -23.54 -4.61
N ILE A 82 24.25 -24.05 -5.84
CA ILE A 82 24.55 -25.45 -6.12
C ILE A 82 25.66 -25.55 -7.16
N ASP A 83 26.47 -26.59 -7.02
CA ASP A 83 27.47 -26.91 -8.04
C ASP A 83 26.97 -28.07 -8.91
N PRO A 84 26.96 -27.93 -10.24
CA PRO A 84 26.62 -29.02 -11.15
C PRO A 84 27.57 -30.23 -11.03
N ASP A 85 28.80 -30.05 -10.52
CA ASP A 85 29.80 -31.10 -10.38
C ASP A 85 29.66 -31.85 -9.03
N PRO A 86 29.36 -33.16 -9.05
CA PRO A 86 29.08 -33.91 -7.82
C PRO A 86 30.29 -34.01 -6.86
N GLY A 87 30.11 -33.55 -5.62
CA GLY A 87 31.11 -33.65 -4.55
C GLY A 87 32.05 -32.44 -4.46
N ASP A 88 31.81 -31.41 -5.27
CA ASP A 88 32.49 -30.14 -5.10
C ASP A 88 31.96 -29.35 -3.91
N THR A 89 32.85 -28.53 -3.34
CA THR A 89 32.56 -27.76 -2.12
C THR A 89 32.74 -26.30 -2.42
N LEU A 90 31.72 -25.51 -2.11
CA LEU A 90 31.72 -24.08 -2.37
C LEU A 90 32.34 -23.30 -1.22
N THR A 91 33.01 -22.21 -1.58
CA THR A 91 33.45 -21.17 -0.66
C THR A 91 32.69 -19.88 -0.96
N TYR A 92 32.36 -19.12 0.08
CA TYR A 92 31.49 -17.96 -0.02
C TYR A 92 32.20 -16.69 0.42
N THR A 93 31.93 -15.60 -0.28
CA THR A 93 32.36 -14.24 0.11
C THR A 93 31.20 -13.27 -0.08
N ALA A 94 31.21 -12.17 0.66
CA ALA A 94 30.23 -11.10 0.51
C ALA A 94 30.93 -9.74 0.44
N ALA A 95 30.43 -8.88 -0.44
CA ALA A 95 30.85 -7.50 -0.65
C ALA A 95 29.62 -6.66 -1.02
N GLN A 96 29.78 -5.35 -1.13
CA GLN A 96 28.78 -4.54 -1.84
C GLN A 96 28.76 -4.92 -3.33
N SER A 97 27.64 -4.71 -4.04
CA SER A 97 27.50 -5.00 -5.48
C SER A 97 28.59 -4.30 -6.31
N THR A 98 28.97 -3.09 -5.90
CA THR A 98 30.05 -2.26 -6.45
C THR A 98 31.46 -2.86 -6.26
N GLY A 99 31.60 -3.95 -5.51
CA GLY A 99 32.88 -4.59 -5.17
C GLY A 99 33.61 -3.96 -3.98
N GLN A 100 33.02 -2.96 -3.32
CA GLN A 100 33.54 -2.39 -2.09
C GLN A 100 33.35 -3.32 -0.88
N PRO A 101 34.16 -3.18 0.19
CA PRO A 101 33.95 -3.93 1.43
C PRO A 101 32.56 -3.68 2.03
N LEU A 102 32.03 -4.65 2.78
CA LEU A 102 30.80 -4.45 3.55
C LEU A 102 30.95 -3.26 4.51
N PRO A 103 29.87 -2.51 4.79
CA PRO A 103 29.87 -1.46 5.80
C PRO A 103 30.37 -1.96 7.13
N SER A 104 31.03 -1.10 7.91
CA SER A 104 31.68 -1.50 9.17
C SER A 104 30.71 -2.07 10.22
N TRP A 105 29.42 -1.83 10.05
CA TRP A 105 28.37 -2.35 10.94
C TRP A 105 27.82 -3.72 10.50
N LEU A 106 28.12 -4.17 9.27
CA LEU A 106 27.61 -5.41 8.68
C LEU A 106 28.73 -6.44 8.51
N THR A 107 28.54 -7.63 9.04
CA THR A 107 29.48 -8.75 8.99
C THR A 107 28.85 -9.94 8.27
N PHE A 108 29.61 -10.68 7.47
CA PHE A 108 29.16 -11.92 6.82
C PHE A 108 29.95 -13.12 7.32
N ASN A 109 29.26 -14.17 7.75
CA ASN A 109 29.82 -15.46 8.12
C ASN A 109 29.69 -16.46 6.96
N PRO A 110 30.79 -16.78 6.25
CA PRO A 110 30.74 -17.64 5.07
C PRO A 110 30.48 -19.11 5.38
N ASN A 111 30.64 -19.56 6.63
CA ASN A 111 30.39 -20.97 6.99
C ASN A 111 28.90 -21.25 7.18
N THR A 112 28.14 -20.24 7.60
CA THR A 112 26.71 -20.36 7.87
C THR A 112 25.86 -19.60 6.86
N LEU A 113 26.48 -18.83 5.96
CA LEU A 113 25.82 -17.87 5.06
C LEU A 113 24.98 -16.82 5.83
N THR A 114 25.50 -16.37 6.98
CA THR A 114 24.77 -15.46 7.87
C THR A 114 25.35 -14.05 7.82
N PHE A 115 24.53 -13.06 7.52
CA PHE A 115 24.82 -11.64 7.76
C PHE A 115 24.44 -11.27 9.20
N SER A 116 25.30 -10.51 9.88
CA SER A 116 25.01 -9.97 11.22
C SER A 116 25.48 -8.53 11.38
N GLY A 117 24.66 -7.69 12.02
CA GLY A 117 24.98 -6.28 12.17
C GLY A 117 23.87 -5.43 12.76
N THR A 118 24.19 -4.16 13.03
CA THR A 118 23.24 -3.13 13.49
C THR A 118 23.51 -1.82 12.76
N SER A 119 22.58 -1.36 11.92
CA SER A 119 22.66 0.00 11.37
C SER A 119 22.00 1.01 12.32
N SER A 120 22.35 2.28 12.21
CA SER A 120 21.66 3.39 12.88
C SER A 120 21.05 4.37 11.87
N ARG A 121 20.94 3.96 10.61
CA ARG A 121 20.60 4.78 9.43
C ARG A 121 19.76 3.95 8.47
N ILE A 122 18.79 4.60 7.82
CA ILE A 122 18.12 4.02 6.63
C ILE A 122 19.20 3.86 5.57
N GLU A 123 19.48 2.63 5.19
CA GLU A 123 20.55 2.30 4.25
C GLU A 123 20.07 1.13 3.40
N PHE A 124 19.95 1.38 2.11
CA PHE A 124 19.85 0.32 1.10
C PHE A 124 21.28 -0.05 0.71
N ILE A 125 21.65 -1.32 0.87
CA ILE A 125 22.98 -1.81 0.53
C ILE A 125 22.80 -2.97 -0.44
N PRO A 126 23.02 -2.76 -1.74
CA PRO A 126 23.08 -3.88 -2.67
C PRO A 126 24.33 -4.70 -2.34
N LEU A 127 24.11 -5.96 -2.01
CA LEU A 127 25.13 -6.93 -1.63
C LEU A 127 25.35 -7.90 -2.78
N ARG A 128 26.60 -8.31 -2.95
CA ARG A 128 26.98 -9.41 -3.80
C ARG A 128 27.53 -10.53 -2.93
N VAL A 129 26.85 -11.67 -2.96
CA VAL A 129 27.34 -12.92 -2.36
C VAL A 129 27.89 -13.80 -3.48
N THR A 130 29.19 -14.08 -3.44
CA THR A 130 29.89 -14.84 -4.47
C THR A 130 30.19 -16.24 -3.96
N ALA A 131 29.74 -17.26 -4.69
CA ALA A 131 30.09 -18.66 -4.49
C ALA A 131 31.19 -19.05 -5.47
N THR A 132 32.26 -19.67 -4.97
CA THR A 132 33.43 -20.11 -5.76
C THR A 132 33.72 -21.58 -5.51
N ASP A 133 33.87 -22.35 -6.59
CA ASP A 133 34.25 -23.77 -6.54
C ASP A 133 35.76 -23.98 -6.29
N LYS A 134 36.21 -25.23 -6.23
CA LYS A 134 37.64 -25.55 -5.96
C LYS A 134 38.57 -25.17 -7.12
N SER A 135 38.05 -25.08 -8.33
CA SER A 135 38.82 -24.69 -9.52
C SER A 135 38.97 -23.17 -9.66
N GLY A 136 38.13 -22.41 -8.95
CA GLY A 136 38.11 -20.96 -8.94
C GLY A 136 37.04 -20.34 -9.84
N ALA A 137 36.15 -21.14 -10.46
CA ALA A 137 35.00 -20.58 -11.17
C ALA A 137 33.92 -20.15 -10.15
N ASN A 138 33.17 -19.11 -10.49
CA ASN A 138 32.25 -18.48 -9.55
C ASN A 138 30.96 -18.01 -10.20
N THR A 139 29.96 -17.84 -9.34
CA THR A 139 28.69 -17.16 -9.63
C THR A 139 28.37 -16.23 -8.47
N SER A 140 27.47 -15.28 -8.69
CA SER A 140 27.08 -14.29 -7.69
C SER A 140 25.57 -14.21 -7.59
N LEU A 141 25.08 -14.16 -6.35
CA LEU A 141 23.73 -13.73 -6.04
C LEU A 141 23.81 -12.26 -5.63
N PHE A 142 23.00 -11.42 -6.28
CA PHE A 142 22.77 -10.05 -5.87
C PHE A 142 21.58 -10.01 -4.91
N ILE A 143 21.76 -9.34 -3.79
CA ILE A 143 20.83 -9.33 -2.68
C ILE A 143 20.73 -7.91 -2.17
N ASN A 144 19.54 -7.37 -2.09
CA ASN A 144 19.37 -6.00 -1.63
C ASN A 144 19.13 -5.98 -0.12
N LEU A 145 20.06 -5.41 0.64
CA LEU A 145 19.92 -5.28 2.09
C LEU A 145 19.25 -3.96 2.45
N PHE A 146 18.03 -4.04 2.99
CA PHE A 146 17.27 -2.88 3.42
C PHE A 146 17.44 -2.62 4.91
N SER A 147 17.81 -1.39 5.25
CA SER A 147 17.67 -0.80 6.59
C SER A 147 16.67 0.35 6.52
N PHE A 148 15.62 0.34 7.35
CA PHE A 148 14.52 1.32 7.33
C PHE A 148 14.39 2.08 8.67
N ALA A 149 13.90 3.33 8.64
CA ALA A 149 13.60 4.18 9.80
C ALA A 149 12.40 5.11 9.52
N ASN A 150 11.60 5.37 10.57
CA ASN A 150 10.48 6.32 10.71
C ASN A 150 9.28 6.08 9.75
N GLY A 151 8.03 5.82 10.13
CA GLY A 151 7.27 5.95 11.36
C GLY A 151 5.88 6.52 11.01
N LEU A 152 4.85 5.66 11.01
CA LEU A 152 3.43 5.97 10.69
C LEU A 152 2.80 6.79 11.86
N VAL A 153 1.67 7.49 11.68
CA VAL A 153 1.10 8.45 12.68
C VAL A 153 -0.30 8.04 13.18
N ILE A 154 -0.59 8.20 14.48
CA ILE A 154 -1.97 8.13 15.01
C ILE A 154 -2.43 9.56 15.28
N ASP A 155 -3.26 10.08 14.38
CA ASP A 155 -4.10 11.27 14.61
C ASP A 155 -3.40 12.39 15.40
N GLY A 156 -2.21 12.82 14.96
CA GLY A 156 -1.32 13.91 15.44
C GLY A 156 -1.20 14.27 16.94
N TYR A 157 -1.90 13.58 17.85
CA TYR A 157 -2.28 14.07 19.17
C TYR A 157 -2.66 12.96 20.17
N ILE A 158 -2.73 11.67 19.78
CA ILE A 158 -2.95 10.59 20.77
C ILE A 158 -1.63 10.20 21.41
N ALA A 159 -1.36 10.69 22.62
CA ALA A 159 -0.10 10.42 23.32
C ALA A 159 -0.19 9.17 24.19
N GLY A 160 0.88 8.36 24.17
CA GLY A 160 0.99 7.14 25.00
C GLY A 160 0.01 6.00 24.67
N ALA A 161 -0.57 5.95 23.47
CA ALA A 161 -1.30 4.79 22.98
C ALA A 161 -0.35 3.62 22.70
N THR A 162 -0.81 2.42 23.02
CA THR A 162 -0.16 1.19 22.54
C THR A 162 -0.63 0.93 21.13
N LEU A 163 0.32 0.77 20.21
CA LEU A 163 0.05 0.40 18.83
C LEU A 163 0.67 -0.95 18.52
N PHE A 164 -0.02 -1.79 17.76
CA PHE A 164 0.47 -3.10 17.35
C PHE A 164 -0.12 -3.56 16.01
N PHE A 165 0.52 -4.56 15.40
CA PHE A 165 -0.02 -5.24 14.23
C PHE A 165 -0.82 -6.46 14.69
N ASP A 166 -2.13 -6.39 14.56
CA ASP A 166 -3.09 -7.41 14.92
C ASP A 166 -3.28 -8.37 13.74
N ALA A 167 -2.47 -9.42 13.71
CA ALA A 167 -2.43 -10.36 12.59
C ALA A 167 -3.67 -11.26 12.56
N ASN A 168 -4.22 -11.59 13.73
CA ASN A 168 -5.39 -12.46 13.85
C ASN A 168 -6.72 -11.68 13.93
N LYS A 169 -6.65 -10.34 13.89
CA LYS A 169 -7.79 -9.41 13.86
C LYS A 169 -8.71 -9.55 15.08
N ASN A 170 -8.15 -9.92 16.24
CA ASN A 170 -8.93 -10.11 17.47
C ASN A 170 -9.04 -8.83 18.31
N GLY A 171 -8.32 -7.77 17.95
CA GLY A 171 -8.24 -6.48 18.64
C GLY A 171 -7.43 -6.51 19.94
N VAL A 172 -6.60 -7.53 20.15
CA VAL A 172 -5.85 -7.81 21.38
C VAL A 172 -4.40 -8.10 21.02
N LEU A 173 -3.49 -7.33 21.61
CA LEU A 173 -2.05 -7.52 21.44
C LEU A 173 -1.60 -8.89 21.93
N ASP A 174 -1.13 -9.72 21.00
CA ASP A 174 -0.53 -11.02 21.28
C ASP A 174 1.01 -10.95 21.43
N SER A 175 1.59 -11.95 22.11
CA SER A 175 3.03 -11.94 22.46
C SER A 175 4.00 -12.01 21.26
N ASN A 176 3.51 -12.45 20.10
CA ASN A 176 4.24 -12.57 18.85
C ASN A 176 4.01 -11.39 17.90
N GLU A 177 3.12 -10.47 18.25
CA GLU A 177 2.79 -9.32 17.42
C GLU A 177 3.74 -8.16 17.70
N PRO A 178 4.26 -7.50 16.66
CA PRO A 178 5.07 -6.32 16.84
C PRO A 178 4.20 -5.21 17.47
N SER A 179 4.79 -4.45 18.38
CA SER A 179 4.12 -3.35 19.06
C SER A 179 5.08 -2.21 19.40
N THR A 180 4.50 -1.03 19.59
CA THR A 180 5.18 0.22 19.94
C THR A 180 4.25 1.10 20.79
N ILE A 181 4.76 2.26 21.23
CA ILE A 181 3.97 3.26 21.96
C ILE A 181 4.13 4.60 21.26
N THR A 182 3.02 5.31 21.05
CA THR A 182 3.04 6.66 20.46
C THR A 182 3.77 7.66 21.36
N GLY A 183 4.51 8.58 20.75
CA GLY A 183 5.17 9.71 21.39
C GLY A 183 4.20 10.75 21.95
N GLN A 184 4.71 11.96 22.21
CA GLN A 184 3.92 13.02 22.86
C GLN A 184 2.92 13.69 21.90
N ASN A 185 3.10 13.55 20.59
CA ASN A 185 2.24 14.10 19.56
C ASN A 185 1.70 13.00 18.63
N GLY A 186 1.47 11.78 19.15
CA GLY A 186 0.88 10.68 18.36
C GLY A 186 1.80 10.02 17.33
N GLU A 187 3.04 10.48 17.18
CA GLU A 187 4.04 9.85 16.29
C GLU A 187 4.45 8.46 16.80
N TYR A 188 4.64 7.48 15.91
CA TYR A 188 5.11 6.15 16.32
C TYR A 188 5.95 5.45 15.26
N GLU A 189 6.63 4.39 15.67
CA GLU A 189 7.37 3.48 14.79
C GLU A 189 7.01 2.04 15.11
N LEU A 190 6.32 1.38 14.18
CA LEU A 190 5.95 -0.02 14.29
C LEU A 190 6.61 -0.82 13.17
N ASN A 191 7.57 -1.68 13.55
CA ASN A 191 8.25 -2.55 12.61
C ASN A 191 7.50 -3.88 12.52
N ILE A 192 6.93 -4.17 11.35
CA ILE A 192 6.26 -5.43 11.05
C ILE A 192 7.24 -6.34 10.31
N PRO A 193 7.66 -7.48 10.90
CA PRO A 193 8.53 -8.44 10.21
C PRO A 193 7.79 -9.08 9.03
N PHE A 194 8.06 -8.61 7.81
CA PHE A 194 7.42 -9.13 6.59
C PHE A 194 7.58 -10.64 6.47
N GLU A 195 8.75 -11.21 6.78
CA GLU A 195 8.98 -12.66 6.72
C GLU A 195 8.06 -13.50 7.63
N THR A 196 7.41 -12.86 8.62
CA THR A 196 6.47 -13.51 9.54
C THR A 196 5.02 -13.22 9.20
N PHE A 197 4.73 -12.03 8.66
CA PHE A 197 3.37 -11.51 8.51
C PHE A 197 2.92 -11.34 7.06
N ASP A 198 3.85 -11.19 6.11
CA ASP A 198 3.62 -11.37 4.69
C ASP A 198 3.57 -12.89 4.41
N THR A 199 2.36 -13.43 4.58
CA THR A 199 2.04 -14.85 4.45
C THR A 199 2.02 -15.32 3.01
N ASN A 200 1.78 -14.42 2.06
CA ASN A 200 1.74 -14.75 0.63
C ASN A 200 3.04 -14.40 -0.10
N GLN A 201 4.00 -13.78 0.60
CA GLN A 201 5.36 -13.47 0.14
C GLN A 201 5.40 -12.55 -1.08
N ASN A 202 4.39 -11.68 -1.23
CA ASN A 202 4.32 -10.76 -2.36
C ASN A 202 5.05 -9.43 -2.12
N GLY A 203 5.66 -9.24 -0.94
CA GLY A 203 6.41 -8.05 -0.58
C GLY A 203 5.55 -6.92 0.00
N GLU A 204 4.25 -7.14 0.17
CA GLU A 204 3.32 -6.19 0.79
C GLU A 204 2.69 -6.82 2.04
N ILE A 205 2.41 -6.01 3.07
CA ILE A 205 1.48 -6.45 4.11
C ILE A 205 0.08 -6.07 3.68
N GLU A 206 -0.77 -7.08 3.53
CA GLU A 206 -2.12 -6.88 3.03
C GLU A 206 -3.15 -6.89 4.14
N GLN A 207 -4.33 -6.34 3.83
CA GLN A 207 -5.49 -6.45 4.71
C GLN A 207 -5.81 -7.91 5.08
N SER A 208 -5.47 -8.90 4.24
CA SER A 208 -5.61 -10.33 4.53
C SER A 208 -4.89 -10.76 5.81
N GLU A 209 -3.77 -10.10 6.09
CA GLU A 209 -2.69 -10.60 6.94
C GLU A 209 -2.68 -9.95 8.33
N GLY A 210 -3.35 -8.81 8.45
CA GLY A 210 -3.60 -8.18 9.72
C GLY A 210 -4.05 -6.73 9.59
N ASN A 211 -4.16 -6.07 10.73
CA ASN A 211 -4.52 -4.66 10.85
C ASN A 211 -3.55 -3.95 11.78
N ILE A 212 -3.36 -2.66 11.55
CA ILE A 212 -2.77 -1.79 12.57
C ILE A 212 -3.84 -1.50 13.61
N VAL A 213 -3.55 -1.68 14.90
CA VAL A 213 -4.49 -1.40 16.00
C VAL A 213 -3.83 -0.51 17.04
N ALA A 214 -4.56 0.52 17.45
CA ALA A 214 -4.19 1.41 18.54
C ALA A 214 -5.21 1.36 19.66
N PHE A 215 -4.73 1.35 20.90
CA PHE A 215 -5.58 1.43 22.07
C PHE A 215 -4.87 2.10 23.24
N GLY A 216 -5.67 2.72 24.11
CA GLY A 216 -5.16 3.49 25.22
C GLY A 216 -4.51 4.81 24.77
N GLY A 217 -3.82 5.47 25.69
CA GLY A 217 -3.30 6.83 25.46
C GLY A 217 -4.33 7.92 25.77
N ILE A 218 -3.91 9.16 25.54
CA ILE A 218 -4.67 10.37 25.85
C ILE A 218 -4.64 11.29 24.63
N ASP A 219 -5.81 11.72 24.20
CA ASP A 219 -5.94 12.83 23.26
C ASP A 219 -5.40 14.10 23.92
N THR A 220 -4.33 14.64 23.37
CA THR A 220 -3.64 15.80 23.94
C THR A 220 -4.39 17.11 23.73
N ALA A 221 -5.35 17.19 22.80
CA ALA A 221 -6.22 18.35 22.62
C ALA A 221 -7.35 18.39 23.66
N THR A 222 -7.94 17.24 23.96
CA THR A 222 -9.08 17.14 24.91
C THR A 222 -8.67 16.75 26.33
N GLY A 223 -7.52 16.09 26.49
CA GLY A 223 -7.08 15.45 27.72
C GLY A 223 -7.85 14.18 28.07
N LEU A 224 -8.70 13.68 27.15
CA LEU A 224 -9.51 12.48 27.36
C LEU A 224 -8.77 11.22 26.91
N PRO A 225 -8.98 10.07 27.57
CA PRO A 225 -8.41 8.82 27.11
C PRO A 225 -9.03 8.38 25.78
N LEU A 226 -8.24 7.69 24.96
CA LEU A 226 -8.79 6.96 23.81
C LEU A 226 -9.59 5.76 24.33
N GLU A 227 -10.91 5.92 24.43
CA GLU A 227 -11.79 4.87 24.97
C GLU A 227 -12.12 3.76 23.96
N THR A 228 -12.06 4.07 22.66
CA THR A 228 -12.36 3.14 21.57
C THR A 228 -11.07 2.79 20.85
N PRO A 229 -10.66 1.51 20.80
CA PRO A 229 -9.58 1.09 19.94
C PRO A 229 -9.86 1.51 18.50
N VAL A 230 -8.83 2.03 17.83
CA VAL A 230 -8.89 2.38 16.42
C VAL A 230 -8.04 1.40 15.64
N SER A 231 -8.47 1.11 14.41
CA SER A 231 -7.76 0.22 13.50
C SER A 231 -7.50 0.91 12.18
N ALA A 232 -6.50 0.44 11.44
CA ALA A 232 -6.26 0.86 10.08
C ALA A 232 -5.75 -0.32 9.24
N PRO A 233 -5.93 -0.26 7.91
CA PRO A 233 -5.26 -1.18 7.01
C PRO A 233 -3.74 -1.19 7.25
N PRO A 234 -3.04 -2.30 6.94
CA PRO A 234 -1.61 -2.43 7.17
C PRO A 234 -0.75 -1.38 6.46
N ASP A 235 -1.20 -0.92 5.30
CA ASP A 235 -0.55 0.08 4.47
C ASP A 235 -0.90 1.53 4.87
N ALA A 236 -1.75 1.71 5.88
CA ALA A 236 -2.17 3.04 6.31
C ALA A 236 -1.04 3.75 7.05
N SER A 237 -0.75 4.98 6.62
CA SER A 237 0.17 5.88 7.34
C SER A 237 -0.50 6.69 8.43
N VAL A 238 -1.84 6.68 8.48
CA VAL A 238 -2.62 7.34 9.54
C VAL A 238 -3.66 6.39 10.12
N VAL A 239 -3.68 6.24 11.44
CA VAL A 239 -4.71 5.49 12.16
C VAL A 239 -5.75 6.43 12.73
N THR A 240 -6.98 6.33 12.23
CA THR A 240 -8.12 7.15 12.67
C THR A 240 -9.38 6.31 12.91
N LEU A 241 -10.43 6.94 13.43
CA LEU A 241 -11.76 6.30 13.45
C LEU A 241 -12.30 6.00 12.06
N LEU A 242 -11.97 6.81 11.04
CA LEU A 242 -12.45 6.55 9.69
C LEU A 242 -11.72 5.34 9.07
N THR A 243 -10.42 5.16 9.33
CA THR A 243 -9.72 3.93 8.93
C THR A 243 -10.25 2.71 9.67
N SER A 244 -10.78 2.88 10.89
CA SER A 244 -11.43 1.78 11.61
C SER A 244 -12.70 1.33 10.90
N LEU A 245 -13.46 2.26 10.33
CA LEU A 245 -14.61 1.94 9.48
C LEU A 245 -14.18 1.27 8.17
N ILE A 246 -13.06 1.67 7.59
CA ILE A 246 -12.49 1.02 6.39
C ILE A 246 -12.16 -0.44 6.71
N VAL A 247 -11.44 -0.70 7.80
CA VAL A 247 -11.08 -2.05 8.27
C VAL A 247 -12.32 -2.90 8.49
N ASP A 248 -13.32 -2.42 9.24
CA ASP A 248 -14.52 -3.21 9.53
C ASP A 248 -15.36 -3.48 8.27
N VAL A 249 -15.38 -2.57 7.30
CA VAL A 249 -16.01 -2.80 5.99
C VAL A 249 -15.19 -3.79 5.15
N ALA A 250 -13.86 -3.70 5.19
CA ALA A 250 -12.96 -4.55 4.41
C ALA A 250 -12.95 -6.00 4.92
N ASP A 251 -12.97 -6.18 6.24
CA ASP A 251 -13.06 -7.50 6.89
C ASP A 251 -14.35 -8.27 6.57
N ARG A 252 -15.32 -7.59 5.94
CA ARG A 252 -16.56 -8.21 5.41
C ARG A 252 -16.43 -8.61 3.94
N GLY A 253 -15.22 -8.68 3.40
CA GLY A 253 -14.91 -9.14 2.05
C GLY A 253 -15.00 -8.05 0.97
N ILE A 254 -14.87 -6.78 1.35
CA ILE A 254 -14.80 -5.65 0.41
C ILE A 254 -13.33 -5.23 0.29
N SER A 255 -12.83 -4.92 -0.91
CA SER A 255 -11.46 -4.43 -1.06
C SER A 255 -11.25 -3.10 -0.32
N VAL A 256 -10.02 -2.83 0.12
CA VAL A 256 -9.69 -1.63 0.92
C VAL A 256 -10.10 -0.34 0.20
N ASP A 257 -9.76 -0.16 -1.08
CA ASP A 257 -10.13 1.07 -1.81
C ASP A 257 -11.65 1.20 -2.00
N ARG A 258 -12.34 0.07 -2.14
CA ARG A 258 -13.80 0.09 -2.25
C ARG A 258 -14.43 0.41 -0.91
N ALA A 259 -13.90 -0.13 0.18
CA ALA A 259 -14.31 0.19 1.55
C ALA A 259 -14.08 1.68 1.84
N GLU A 260 -12.91 2.21 1.51
CA GLU A 260 -12.59 3.63 1.61
C GLU A 260 -13.56 4.48 0.78
N SER A 261 -13.81 4.11 -0.47
CA SER A 261 -14.77 4.83 -1.34
C SER A 261 -16.18 4.86 -0.74
N LEU A 262 -16.62 3.77 -0.11
CA LEU A 262 -17.92 3.71 0.57
C LEU A 262 -17.94 4.60 1.81
N VAL A 263 -16.88 4.60 2.62
CA VAL A 263 -16.74 5.49 3.78
C VAL A 263 -16.76 6.95 3.34
N LYS A 264 -15.98 7.32 2.31
CA LYS A 264 -15.96 8.68 1.75
C LYS A 264 -17.34 9.11 1.28
N THR A 265 -18.03 8.24 0.53
CA THR A 265 -19.39 8.50 0.03
C THR A 265 -20.39 8.68 1.16
N ALA A 266 -20.31 7.85 2.21
CA ALA A 266 -21.25 7.87 3.32
C ALA A 266 -21.17 9.16 4.15
N PHE A 267 -20.02 9.83 4.17
CA PHE A 267 -19.81 11.07 4.92
C PHE A 267 -19.64 12.32 4.02
N GLY A 268 -19.79 12.17 2.70
CA GLY A 268 -19.64 13.28 1.76
C GLY A 268 -18.21 13.82 1.65
N ILE A 269 -17.20 12.99 1.91
CA ILE A 269 -15.78 13.33 1.79
C ILE A 269 -15.39 13.28 0.30
N PRO A 270 -14.61 14.25 -0.22
CA PRO A 270 -14.18 14.26 -1.62
C PRO A 270 -13.45 12.97 -2.00
N SER A 271 -13.67 12.47 -3.23
CA SER A 271 -13.06 11.21 -3.69
C SER A 271 -11.54 11.27 -3.77
N SER A 272 -10.97 12.47 -3.98
CA SER A 272 -9.53 12.72 -4.05
C SER A 272 -8.83 12.67 -2.69
N VAL A 273 -9.57 12.56 -1.58
CA VAL A 273 -8.98 12.41 -0.26
C VAL A 273 -8.64 10.94 -0.06
N ASP A 274 -7.40 10.67 0.37
CA ASP A 274 -7.00 9.35 0.87
C ASP A 274 -7.13 9.32 2.40
N LEU A 275 -8.08 8.55 2.92
CA LEU A 275 -8.33 8.42 4.35
C LEU A 275 -7.28 7.58 5.10
N THR A 276 -6.51 6.77 4.38
CA THR A 276 -5.46 5.91 4.96
C THR A 276 -4.15 6.66 5.18
N SER A 277 -4.02 7.88 4.62
CA SER A 277 -2.80 8.68 4.71
C SER A 277 -2.98 10.13 5.12
N LEU A 278 -4.22 10.64 5.13
CA LEU A 278 -4.49 12.02 5.53
C LEU A 278 -4.62 12.15 7.05
N ASP A 279 -3.68 12.88 7.67
CA ASP A 279 -3.85 13.39 9.03
C ASP A 279 -4.84 14.56 9.00
N PRO A 280 -6.04 14.42 9.58
CA PRO A 280 -7.08 15.44 9.49
C PRO A 280 -6.70 16.74 10.19
N ILE A 281 -5.95 16.66 11.29
CA ILE A 281 -5.62 17.84 12.10
C ILE A 281 -4.48 18.61 11.44
N GLU A 282 -3.45 17.91 10.98
CA GLU A 282 -2.37 18.50 10.20
C GLU A 282 -2.91 19.14 8.92
N ALA A 283 -3.81 18.44 8.22
CA ALA A 283 -4.48 18.95 7.02
C ALA A 283 -5.27 20.23 7.30
N VAL A 284 -6.02 20.30 8.41
CA VAL A 284 -6.76 21.51 8.80
C VAL A 284 -5.81 22.67 9.14
N ASN A 285 -4.74 22.41 9.88
CA ASN A 285 -3.75 23.43 10.26
C ASN A 285 -3.08 24.05 9.05
N ASN A 286 -2.79 23.24 8.03
CA ASN A 286 -2.11 23.65 6.81
C ASN A 286 -3.09 24.07 5.68
N GLY A 287 -4.40 24.05 5.92
CA GLY A 287 -5.41 24.40 4.92
C GLY A 287 -5.48 23.44 3.73
N ARG A 288 -5.07 22.19 3.92
CA ARG A 288 -5.14 21.14 2.89
C ARG A 288 -6.62 20.80 2.57
N SER A 289 -6.91 20.60 1.29
CA SER A 289 -8.25 20.21 0.82
C SER A 289 -8.69 18.90 1.46
N GLY A 290 -9.96 18.80 1.86
CA GLY A 290 -10.48 17.60 2.51
C GLY A 290 -10.19 17.50 4.01
N GLY A 291 -9.25 18.28 4.56
CA GLY A 291 -8.90 18.21 5.98
C GLY A 291 -10.08 18.53 6.90
N VAL A 292 -10.83 19.59 6.60
CA VAL A 292 -12.00 20.01 7.39
C VAL A 292 -13.11 18.95 7.30
N GLU A 293 -13.32 18.39 6.12
CA GLU A 293 -14.31 17.34 5.86
C GLU A 293 -13.99 16.06 6.62
N VAL A 294 -12.74 15.60 6.58
CA VAL A 294 -12.27 14.40 7.30
C VAL A 294 -12.33 14.63 8.81
N LEU A 295 -11.83 15.75 9.32
CA LEU A 295 -11.89 16.07 10.75
C LEU A 295 -13.33 16.10 11.25
N THR A 296 -14.21 16.80 10.53
CA THR A 296 -15.63 16.91 10.90
C THR A 296 -16.34 15.56 10.87
N ALA A 297 -16.10 14.74 9.84
CA ALA A 297 -16.67 13.40 9.74
C ALA A 297 -16.17 12.49 10.88
N MET A 298 -14.86 12.48 11.11
CA MET A 298 -14.22 11.70 12.18
C MET A 298 -14.78 12.06 13.56
N THR A 299 -14.84 13.35 13.91
CA THR A 299 -15.35 13.81 15.19
C THR A 299 -16.82 13.45 15.39
N LYS A 300 -17.66 13.56 14.35
CA LYS A 300 -19.08 13.18 14.44
C LYS A 300 -19.26 11.68 14.62
N VAL A 301 -18.44 10.86 13.94
CA VAL A 301 -18.42 9.41 14.11
C VAL A 301 -18.03 9.06 15.55
N GLN A 302 -16.98 9.70 16.10
CA GLN A 302 -16.57 9.52 17.49
C GLN A 302 -17.69 9.87 18.48
N ASN A 303 -18.27 11.07 18.32
CA ASN A 303 -19.37 11.53 19.15
C ASN A 303 -20.53 10.53 19.18
N PHE A 304 -20.91 10.03 18.01
CA PHE A 304 -21.97 9.04 17.91
C PHE A 304 -21.59 7.73 18.60
N ILE A 305 -20.40 7.17 18.30
CA ILE A 305 -19.96 5.89 18.87
C ILE A 305 -19.92 5.97 20.40
N THR A 306 -19.26 6.97 20.97
CA THR A 306 -19.10 7.12 22.42
C THR A 306 -20.43 7.33 23.13
N GLN A 307 -21.31 8.21 22.62
CA GLN A 307 -22.59 8.49 23.27
C GLN A 307 -23.56 7.30 23.14
N ALA A 308 -23.61 6.64 21.97
CA ALA A 308 -24.46 5.47 21.76
C ALA A 308 -23.98 4.28 22.60
N ALA A 309 -22.66 4.05 22.67
CA ALA A 309 -22.09 3.02 23.52
C ALA A 309 -22.39 3.30 25.00
N SER A 310 -22.22 4.54 25.46
CA SER A 310 -22.51 4.93 26.85
C SER A 310 -23.97 4.72 27.23
N LEU A 311 -24.90 5.04 26.32
CA LEU A 311 -26.32 4.79 26.53
C LEU A 311 -26.61 3.29 26.71
N ILE A 312 -26.03 2.44 25.87
CA ILE A 312 -26.26 0.98 25.90
C ILE A 312 -25.55 0.36 27.13
N ASP A 313 -24.30 0.76 27.39
CA ASP A 313 -23.47 0.32 28.52
C ASP A 313 -24.15 0.58 29.88
N GLY A 314 -24.91 1.68 29.99
CA GLY A 314 -25.66 2.01 31.21
C GLY A 314 -26.56 0.88 31.72
N ALA A 315 -27.05 -0.04 30.88
CA ALA A 315 -27.84 -1.18 31.33
C ALA A 315 -27.47 -2.52 30.70
N SER A 316 -26.30 -2.60 30.08
CA SER A 316 -25.76 -3.83 29.53
C SER A 316 -24.76 -4.45 30.50
N VAL A 317 -24.71 -5.78 30.58
CA VAL A 317 -23.63 -6.51 31.25
C VAL A 317 -22.52 -6.95 30.29
N ALA A 318 -22.66 -6.67 28.98
CA ALA A 318 -21.62 -6.92 28.00
C ALA A 318 -20.39 -6.03 28.28
N ALA A 319 -19.20 -6.51 27.92
CA ALA A 319 -17.99 -5.72 28.03
C ALA A 319 -18.05 -4.50 27.09
N ASN A 320 -17.52 -3.34 27.54
CA ASN A 320 -17.60 -2.08 26.80
C ASN A 320 -17.05 -2.19 25.36
N ASN A 321 -15.94 -2.91 25.17
CA ASN A 321 -15.36 -3.15 23.84
C ASN A 321 -16.32 -3.90 22.89
N VAL A 322 -17.16 -4.81 23.41
CA VAL A 322 -18.19 -5.51 22.63
C VAL A 322 -19.31 -4.54 22.24
N ILE A 323 -19.73 -3.67 23.15
CA ILE A 323 -20.76 -2.66 22.88
C ILE A 323 -20.27 -1.69 21.79
N VAL A 324 -19.06 -1.17 21.94
CA VAL A 324 -18.43 -0.28 20.95
C VAL A 324 -18.32 -0.97 19.59
N LYS A 325 -17.86 -2.22 19.53
CA LYS A 325 -17.81 -3.00 18.28
C LYS A 325 -19.19 -3.14 17.64
N ASN A 326 -20.24 -3.35 18.43
CA ASN A 326 -21.61 -3.46 17.93
C ASN A 326 -22.16 -2.11 17.41
N VAL A 327 -21.75 -0.98 18.00
CA VAL A 327 -22.08 0.36 17.50
C VAL A 327 -21.36 0.63 16.17
N VAL A 328 -20.05 0.36 16.10
CA VAL A 328 -19.27 0.45 14.85
C VAL A 328 -19.90 -0.42 13.75
N ALA A 329 -20.26 -1.66 14.08
CA ALA A 329 -20.87 -2.58 13.13
C ALA A 329 -22.20 -2.07 12.54
N ALA A 330 -23.01 -1.36 13.33
CA ALA A 330 -24.25 -0.73 12.86
C ALA A 330 -23.97 0.44 11.90
N VAL A 331 -22.92 1.24 12.17
CA VAL A 331 -22.48 2.30 11.27
C VAL A 331 -22.02 1.70 9.94
N THR A 332 -21.19 0.67 9.97
CA THR A 332 -20.64 0.05 8.76
C THR A 332 -21.67 -0.76 7.96
N ASP A 333 -22.67 -1.38 8.60
CA ASP A 333 -23.83 -1.96 7.91
C ASP A 333 -24.54 -0.90 7.06
N ARG A 334 -24.70 0.31 7.59
CA ARG A 334 -25.30 1.41 6.85
C ARG A 334 -24.41 1.91 5.72
N ILE A 335 -23.10 1.99 5.92
CA ILE A 335 -22.13 2.36 4.88
C ILE A 335 -22.18 1.36 3.71
N GLN A 336 -22.21 0.06 4.01
CA GLN A 336 -22.29 -1.00 3.00
C GLN A 336 -23.60 -0.97 2.19
N SER A 337 -24.69 -0.49 2.79
CA SER A 337 -25.96 -0.31 2.07
C SER A 337 -25.92 0.75 0.97
N GLY A 338 -24.84 1.54 0.87
CA GLY A 338 -24.66 2.59 -0.15
C GLY A 338 -25.49 3.85 0.08
N ASN A 339 -26.10 3.99 1.25
CA ASN A 339 -26.90 5.16 1.62
C ASN A 339 -26.02 6.22 2.29
N ASN A 340 -26.22 7.49 1.91
CA ASN A 340 -25.56 8.61 2.59
C ASN A 340 -25.95 8.63 4.08
N LEU A 341 -24.96 8.78 4.98
CA LEU A 341 -25.16 8.75 6.41
C LEU A 341 -25.12 10.17 6.97
N ASP A 342 -26.29 10.72 7.22
CA ASP A 342 -26.42 12.06 7.82
C ASP A 342 -26.41 11.96 9.34
N LEU A 343 -25.24 12.18 9.94
CA LEU A 343 -25.05 12.21 11.39
C LEU A 343 -25.68 13.44 12.07
N ASN A 344 -26.30 14.36 11.34
CA ASN A 344 -27.13 15.44 11.91
C ASN A 344 -28.61 15.09 11.96
N ASN A 345 -29.01 13.93 11.43
CA ASN A 345 -30.40 13.52 11.36
C ASN A 345 -30.77 12.59 12.54
N PRO A 346 -31.59 13.05 13.51
CA PRO A 346 -31.96 12.24 14.67
C PRO A 346 -32.65 10.92 14.30
N ALA A 347 -33.39 10.85 13.20
CA ALA A 347 -34.04 9.61 12.78
C ALA A 347 -33.03 8.56 12.31
N GLN A 348 -31.97 8.99 11.61
CA GLN A 348 -30.91 8.06 11.19
C GLN A 348 -30.07 7.60 12.37
N LEU A 349 -29.69 8.51 13.27
CA LEU A 349 -28.97 8.16 14.50
C LEU A 349 -29.78 7.24 15.40
N ALA A 350 -31.08 7.48 15.58
CA ALA A 350 -31.95 6.61 16.37
C ALA A 350 -32.00 5.19 15.80
N ALA A 351 -32.09 5.04 14.47
CA ALA A 351 -32.06 3.74 13.82
C ALA A 351 -30.73 3.00 14.10
N LEU A 352 -29.59 3.70 14.02
CA LEU A 352 -28.29 3.14 14.35
C LEU A 352 -28.18 2.70 15.82
N VAL A 353 -28.69 3.50 16.76
CA VAL A 353 -28.73 3.12 18.20
C VAL A 353 -29.56 1.86 18.40
N GLN A 354 -30.73 1.76 17.76
CA GLN A 354 -31.61 0.60 17.86
C GLN A 354 -30.97 -0.67 17.28
N GLU A 355 -30.26 -0.53 16.17
CA GLU A 355 -29.50 -1.62 15.53
C GLU A 355 -28.33 -2.07 16.41
N ALA A 356 -27.52 -1.13 16.92
CA ALA A 356 -26.41 -1.42 17.82
C ALA A 356 -26.89 -2.12 19.11
N ALA A 357 -28.03 -1.69 19.68
CA ALA A 357 -28.63 -2.34 20.82
C ALA A 357 -29.10 -3.77 20.49
N THR A 358 -29.69 -3.97 19.30
CA THR A 358 -30.12 -5.30 18.83
C THR A 358 -28.93 -6.25 18.69
N LYS A 359 -27.80 -5.77 18.14
CA LYS A 359 -26.55 -6.54 18.09
C LYS A 359 -26.01 -6.83 19.49
N THR A 360 -26.04 -5.85 20.39
CA THR A 360 -25.59 -6.02 21.78
C THR A 360 -26.43 -7.04 22.55
N GLN A 361 -27.74 -7.12 22.29
CA GLN A 361 -28.60 -8.13 22.93
C GLN A 361 -28.17 -9.58 22.59
N GLN A 362 -27.48 -9.80 21.47
CA GLN A 362 -26.92 -11.12 21.15
C GLN A 362 -25.81 -11.53 22.13
N ASN A 363 -25.12 -10.56 22.74
CA ASN A 363 -24.09 -10.76 23.75
C ASN A 363 -24.64 -10.62 25.18
N ASP A 364 -25.70 -9.82 25.36
CA ASP A 364 -26.43 -9.65 26.61
C ASP A 364 -27.94 -9.84 26.41
N PRO A 365 -28.46 -11.07 26.57
CA PRO A 365 -29.89 -11.34 26.44
C PRO A 365 -30.78 -10.61 27.46
N SER A 366 -30.21 -10.02 28.52
CA SER A 366 -30.96 -9.29 29.55
C SER A 366 -31.22 -7.83 29.18
N LEU A 367 -30.58 -7.33 28.12
CA LEU A 367 -30.73 -5.95 27.65
C LEU A 367 -32.18 -5.65 27.26
N ASN A 368 -32.76 -4.60 27.85
CA ASN A 368 -34.14 -4.19 27.65
C ASN A 368 -34.31 -3.36 26.36
N LEU A 369 -34.36 -4.04 25.20
CA LEU A 369 -34.56 -3.39 23.90
C LEU A 369 -35.81 -2.49 23.83
N PRO A 370 -37.00 -2.89 24.31
CA PRO A 370 -38.17 -2.00 24.27
C PRO A 370 -37.91 -0.64 24.93
N LYS A 371 -37.16 -0.62 26.04
CA LYS A 371 -36.84 0.64 26.71
C LYS A 371 -35.87 1.49 25.91
N ILE A 372 -34.86 0.87 25.28
CA ILE A 372 -33.92 1.57 24.39
C ILE A 372 -34.66 2.16 23.18
N TRP A 373 -35.56 1.39 22.57
CA TRP A 373 -36.35 1.85 21.42
C TRP A 373 -37.26 3.04 21.76
N GLU A 374 -37.79 3.08 22.99
CA GLU A 374 -38.59 4.20 23.50
C GLU A 374 -37.78 5.49 23.59
N ILE A 375 -36.54 5.43 24.12
CA ILE A 375 -35.71 6.61 24.39
C ILE A 375 -34.77 7.00 23.24
N ALA A 376 -34.50 6.10 22.30
CA ALA A 376 -33.56 6.31 21.20
C ALA A 376 -33.82 7.58 20.38
N PRO A 377 -35.08 7.97 20.03
CA PRO A 377 -35.32 9.21 19.31
C PRO A 377 -34.86 10.47 20.06
N GLN A 378 -35.02 10.50 21.39
CA GLN A 378 -34.60 11.63 22.23
C GLN A 378 -33.08 11.62 22.45
N ALA A 379 -32.46 10.44 22.63
CA ALA A 379 -31.01 10.33 22.70
C ALA A 379 -30.34 10.77 21.39
N ALA A 380 -30.91 10.35 20.25
CA ALA A 380 -30.45 10.75 18.93
C ALA A 380 -30.60 12.25 18.67
N GLN A 381 -31.58 12.92 19.28
CA GLN A 381 -31.70 14.38 19.20
C GLN A 381 -30.49 15.08 19.85
N VAL A 382 -30.05 14.61 21.02
CA VAL A 382 -28.86 15.14 21.72
C VAL A 382 -27.61 14.92 20.86
N MET A 383 -27.41 13.71 20.35
CA MET A 383 -26.27 13.36 19.49
C MET A 383 -26.24 14.21 18.21
N ALA A 384 -27.40 14.41 17.56
CA ALA A 384 -27.52 15.23 16.37
C ALA A 384 -27.19 16.70 16.65
N GLU A 385 -27.64 17.26 17.78
CA GLU A 385 -27.36 18.66 18.11
C GLU A 385 -25.87 18.87 18.44
N ALA A 386 -25.22 17.91 19.10
CA ALA A 386 -23.77 17.90 19.26
C ALA A 386 -23.04 17.92 17.90
N ASN A 387 -23.49 17.11 16.94
CA ASN A 387 -22.91 17.08 15.59
C ASN A 387 -23.15 18.38 14.80
N GLN A 388 -24.29 19.03 15.01
CA GLN A 388 -24.57 20.35 14.43
C GLN A 388 -23.66 21.45 15.02
N ARG A 389 -23.19 21.31 16.26
CA ARG A 389 -22.17 22.22 16.84
C ARG A 389 -20.83 22.06 16.14
N ILE A 390 -20.45 20.84 15.74
CA ILE A 390 -19.24 20.60 14.95
C ILE A 390 -19.36 21.28 13.58
N ASP A 391 -20.50 21.14 12.90
CA ASP A 391 -20.72 21.82 11.61
C ASP A 391 -20.65 23.34 11.73
N THR A 392 -21.22 23.88 12.80
CA THR A 392 -21.16 25.31 13.09
C THR A 392 -19.72 25.76 13.38
N ALA A 393 -18.91 24.93 14.04
CA ALA A 393 -17.50 25.21 14.27
C ALA A 393 -16.73 25.24 12.94
N ALA A 394 -16.92 24.21 12.10
CA ALA A 394 -16.30 24.07 10.79
C ALA A 394 -16.69 25.20 9.82
N SER A 395 -17.92 25.71 9.89
CA SER A 395 -18.36 26.82 9.02
C SER A 395 -17.81 28.19 9.43
N ASN A 396 -17.41 28.35 10.70
CA ASN A 396 -17.05 29.65 11.27
C ASN A 396 -15.56 29.81 11.57
N ASN A 397 -14.77 28.73 11.54
CA ASN A 397 -13.38 28.70 11.97
C ASN A 397 -12.51 27.93 10.98
N SER A 398 -11.19 28.14 11.05
CA SER A 398 -10.19 27.42 10.24
C SER A 398 -8.89 27.20 11.02
N GLY A 399 -8.07 26.23 10.60
CA GLY A 399 -6.79 25.93 11.23
C GLY A 399 -6.92 25.62 12.73
N THR A 400 -5.96 26.12 13.52
CA THR A 400 -5.91 25.87 14.98
C THR A 400 -7.15 26.36 15.74
N SER A 401 -7.86 27.36 15.23
CA SER A 401 -9.10 27.85 15.85
C SER A 401 -10.25 26.85 15.72
N LEU A 402 -10.32 26.12 14.60
CA LEU A 402 -11.29 25.04 14.39
C LEU A 402 -10.98 23.88 15.33
N ASN A 403 -9.71 23.45 15.39
CA ASN A 403 -9.27 22.36 16.26
C ASN A 403 -9.60 22.64 17.74
N ALA A 404 -9.37 23.88 18.19
CA ALA A 404 -9.70 24.28 19.55
C ALA A 404 -11.22 24.29 19.84
N GLU A 405 -12.05 24.68 18.88
CA GLU A 405 -13.51 24.65 19.05
C GLU A 405 -14.06 23.22 19.03
N ILE A 406 -13.54 22.36 18.15
CA ILE A 406 -13.86 20.93 18.12
C ILE A 406 -13.48 20.24 19.43
N ALA A 407 -12.28 20.51 19.96
CA ALA A 407 -11.85 19.96 21.25
C ALA A 407 -12.76 20.39 22.41
N ARG A 408 -13.21 21.66 22.44
CA ARG A 408 -14.18 22.12 23.44
C ARG A 408 -15.51 21.37 23.36
N ILE A 409 -15.98 21.10 22.14
CA ILE A 409 -17.19 20.30 21.92
C ILE A 409 -16.97 18.87 22.44
N GLN A 410 -15.87 18.21 22.04
CA GLN A 410 -15.55 16.84 22.42
C GLN A 410 -15.41 16.64 23.93
N ILE A 411 -14.83 17.60 24.66
CA ILE A 411 -14.73 17.51 26.13
C ILE A 411 -16.11 17.35 26.79
N ILE A 412 -17.13 18.04 26.28
CA ILE A 412 -18.50 17.93 26.79
C ILE A 412 -19.16 16.64 26.30
N THR A 413 -19.09 16.39 24.98
CA THR A 413 -19.84 15.30 24.34
C THR A 413 -19.32 13.91 24.68
N LEU A 414 -18.00 13.77 24.82
CA LEU A 414 -17.33 12.53 25.23
C LEU A 414 -17.19 12.42 26.76
N GLY A 415 -17.39 13.53 27.49
CA GLY A 415 -17.31 13.60 28.95
C GLY A 415 -18.69 13.55 29.62
N GLU A 416 -19.18 14.72 30.07
CA GLU A 416 -20.41 14.80 30.89
C GLU A 416 -21.66 14.31 30.13
N THR A 417 -21.80 14.56 28.82
CA THR A 417 -22.94 14.05 28.04
C THR A 417 -22.94 12.52 27.96
N ALA A 418 -21.77 11.89 27.78
CA ALA A 418 -21.63 10.44 27.75
C ALA A 418 -21.98 9.81 29.12
N LYS A 419 -21.50 10.43 30.21
CA LYS A 419 -21.85 10.04 31.58
C LYS A 419 -23.34 10.17 31.86
N ASP A 420 -23.97 11.24 31.42
CA ASP A 420 -25.42 11.45 31.51
C ASP A 420 -26.20 10.32 30.82
N PHE A 421 -25.78 9.91 29.63
CA PHE A 421 -26.40 8.79 28.92
C PHE A 421 -26.30 7.47 29.68
N LYS A 422 -25.17 7.22 30.32
CA LYS A 422 -24.94 6.01 31.13
C LYS A 422 -25.88 5.93 32.34
N GLU A 423 -26.38 7.06 32.83
CA GLU A 423 -27.32 7.13 33.95
C GLU A 423 -28.80 6.94 33.55
N VAL A 424 -29.13 6.99 32.25
CA VAL A 424 -30.52 6.94 31.77
C VAL A 424 -31.17 5.57 31.97
N LEU A 425 -30.56 4.51 31.44
CA LEU A 425 -31.15 3.17 31.51
C LEU A 425 -31.20 2.57 32.93
N PRO A 426 -30.24 2.83 33.82
CA PRO A 426 -30.38 2.55 35.26
C PRO A 426 -31.56 3.25 35.94
N GLY A 427 -32.07 4.33 35.34
CA GLY A 427 -33.12 5.17 35.92
C GLY A 427 -32.60 6.21 36.93
N ASN A 428 -31.29 6.47 36.95
CA ASN A 428 -30.69 7.49 37.82
C ASN A 428 -30.92 8.91 37.27
N LYS A 429 -31.09 9.03 35.94
CA LYS A 429 -31.44 10.26 35.23
C LYS A 429 -32.52 9.98 34.19
N THR A 430 -33.44 10.91 33.94
CA THR A 430 -34.43 10.74 32.87
C THR A 430 -33.86 11.22 31.53
N ILE A 431 -34.31 10.62 30.42
CA ILE A 431 -33.91 11.09 29.09
C ILE A 431 -34.32 12.54 28.82
N ALA A 432 -35.40 13.02 29.45
CA ALA A 432 -35.84 14.41 29.34
C ALA A 432 -34.88 15.39 30.01
N GLU A 433 -34.28 15.02 31.15
CA GLU A 433 -33.24 15.81 31.81
C GLU A 433 -31.96 15.84 30.95
N VAL A 434 -31.53 14.69 30.42
CA VAL A 434 -30.39 14.62 29.50
C VAL A 434 -30.59 15.52 28.28
N VAL A 435 -31.78 15.52 27.67
CA VAL A 435 -32.12 16.43 26.58
C VAL A 435 -32.04 17.89 27.03
N ALA A 436 -32.63 18.25 28.17
CA ALA A 436 -32.65 19.64 28.65
C ALA A 436 -31.25 20.19 28.94
N GLU A 437 -30.34 19.35 29.42
CA GLU A 437 -28.98 19.76 29.81
C GLU A 437 -28.00 19.74 28.63
N ASN A 438 -28.18 18.84 27.66
CA ASN A 438 -27.23 18.60 26.57
C ASN A 438 -27.72 19.09 25.20
N THR A 439 -28.71 19.99 25.16
CA THR A 439 -29.19 20.64 23.92
C THR A 439 -29.32 22.16 24.07
N GLY A 440 -29.54 22.85 22.95
CA GLY A 440 -29.84 24.27 22.90
C GLY A 440 -28.79 25.15 23.59
N ALA A 441 -29.29 26.13 24.35
CA ALA A 441 -28.46 27.08 25.09
C ALA A 441 -27.69 26.45 26.26
N ALA A 442 -28.18 25.33 26.81
CA ALA A 442 -27.49 24.63 27.90
C ALA A 442 -26.18 24.04 27.38
N LEU A 443 -26.22 23.30 26.27
CA LEU A 443 -25.03 22.77 25.62
C LEU A 443 -24.04 23.89 25.23
N THR A 444 -24.55 24.98 24.64
CA THR A 444 -23.71 26.15 24.31
C THR A 444 -23.01 26.72 25.55
N GLY A 445 -23.74 26.86 26.66
CA GLY A 445 -23.17 27.34 27.92
C GLY A 445 -22.07 26.41 28.45
N GLN A 446 -22.28 25.09 28.39
CA GLN A 446 -21.27 24.11 28.80
C GLN A 446 -19.98 24.26 27.97
N ILE A 447 -20.09 24.25 26.63
CA ILE A 447 -18.95 24.38 25.70
C ILE A 447 -18.16 25.67 25.97
N GLN A 448 -18.83 26.79 26.21
CA GLN A 448 -18.19 28.08 26.46
C GLN A 448 -17.39 28.14 27.77
N THR A 449 -17.69 27.26 28.73
CA THR A 449 -16.96 27.19 30.00
C THR A 449 -15.74 26.29 29.97
N VAL A 450 -15.56 25.51 28.89
CA VAL A 450 -14.44 24.58 28.75
C VAL A 450 -13.12 25.33 28.65
N ILE A 451 -12.16 24.92 29.47
CA ILE A 451 -10.77 25.37 29.41
C ILE A 451 -9.95 24.22 28.83
N LEU A 452 -9.32 24.45 27.68
CA LEU A 452 -8.41 23.47 27.09
C LEU A 452 -7.12 23.37 27.90
N PRO A 453 -6.43 22.21 27.88
CA PRO A 453 -5.11 22.06 28.49
C PRO A 453 -4.13 23.15 28.04
N ALA A 454 -3.28 23.64 28.95
CA ALA A 454 -2.41 24.80 28.73
C ALA A 454 -1.26 24.58 27.72
N VAL A 455 -1.17 23.38 27.13
CA VAL A 455 -0.24 23.06 26.05
C VAL A 455 -1.03 22.37 24.94
N PRO A 456 -1.61 23.11 23.98
CA PRO A 456 -1.82 22.56 22.66
C PRO A 456 -0.43 22.25 22.10
N ALA A 457 -0.20 21.05 21.55
CA ALA A 457 1.02 20.81 20.79
C ALA A 457 1.07 21.87 19.68
N VAL A 458 2.04 22.78 19.81
CA VAL A 458 2.41 23.69 18.74
C VAL A 458 2.80 22.75 17.59
N PRO A 459 2.15 22.83 16.42
CA PRO A 459 2.63 22.08 15.28
C PRO A 459 4.08 22.52 15.07
N VAL A 460 5.02 21.59 15.20
CA VAL A 460 6.34 21.78 14.64
C VAL A 460 6.14 21.64 13.13
N VAL A 461 5.63 22.71 12.50
CA VAL A 461 5.98 22.95 11.11
C VAL A 461 7.43 23.40 11.14
N THR A 462 8.34 22.44 11.05
CA THR A 462 9.59 22.66 10.31
C THR A 462 9.43 21.98 8.96
N GLY A 463 8.40 22.41 8.23
CA GLY A 463 8.25 22.22 6.80
C GLY A 463 8.39 23.58 6.13
N ASP A 464 9.58 24.18 6.23
CA ASP A 464 10.06 25.15 5.25
C ASP A 464 11.41 24.61 4.76
N VAL A 465 11.45 24.35 3.46
CA VAL A 465 12.56 23.78 2.68
C VAL A 465 13.85 24.59 2.85
N GLU A 466 14.97 23.95 3.21
CA GLU A 466 16.28 24.21 2.58
C GLU A 466 17.32 23.10 2.88
N PHE A 467 17.53 22.24 1.88
CA PHE A 467 18.79 21.68 1.35
C PHE A 467 19.94 21.19 2.26
N VAL A 468 20.40 20.00 1.86
CA VAL A 468 21.69 19.31 2.09
C VAL A 468 21.86 18.60 3.45
N SER A 469 21.56 17.30 3.45
CA SER A 469 22.12 16.35 4.42
C SER A 469 23.23 15.56 3.71
N THR A 470 24.44 15.63 4.25
CA THR A 470 25.71 15.15 3.66
C THR A 470 25.90 13.63 3.76
N ALA A 471 24.94 12.87 3.24
CA ALA A 471 24.97 11.43 2.98
C ALA A 471 24.66 11.23 1.48
N PRO A 472 24.94 10.08 0.83
CA PRO A 472 24.56 9.89 -0.58
C PRO A 472 23.07 10.29 -0.75
N ASP A 473 22.83 11.17 -1.72
CA ASP A 473 21.93 12.32 -1.58
C ASP A 473 20.46 11.92 -1.32
N GLN A 474 20.01 12.06 -0.07
CA GLN A 474 18.60 11.89 0.29
C GLN A 474 17.80 13.16 -0.06
N ILE A 475 16.81 13.02 -0.94
CA ILE A 475 15.96 14.10 -1.44
C ILE A 475 14.50 13.77 -1.09
N ILE A 476 13.81 14.68 -0.42
CA ILE A 476 12.43 14.49 0.01
C ILE A 476 11.59 15.66 -0.51
N GLY A 477 10.54 15.33 -1.25
CA GLY A 477 9.51 16.25 -1.74
C GLY A 477 8.59 16.78 -0.64
N THR A 478 7.63 17.57 -1.09
CA THR A 478 6.53 18.16 -0.34
C THR A 478 5.25 17.35 -0.59
N ASP A 479 4.12 17.75 0.02
CA ASP A 479 2.84 17.08 -0.25
C ASP A 479 2.10 17.65 -1.48
N GLY A 480 2.81 18.35 -2.37
CA GLY A 480 2.24 18.90 -3.60
C GLY A 480 3.16 18.60 -4.77
N ASN A 481 2.63 18.74 -5.99
CA ASN A 481 3.33 18.35 -7.21
C ASN A 481 4.74 18.94 -7.32
N ASP A 482 5.74 18.09 -7.19
CA ASP A 482 7.14 18.43 -7.20
C ASP A 482 7.83 18.09 -8.53
N ALA A 483 8.90 18.83 -8.81
CA ALA A 483 9.82 18.51 -9.90
C ALA A 483 11.20 18.27 -9.28
N ILE A 484 11.52 17.00 -9.06
CA ILE A 484 12.70 16.55 -8.34
C ILE A 484 13.71 16.00 -9.34
N ALA A 485 14.98 16.37 -9.16
CA ALA A 485 16.08 15.78 -9.91
C ALA A 485 17.20 15.41 -8.92
N GLY A 486 17.68 14.19 -9.06
CA GLY A 486 18.83 13.62 -8.40
C GLY A 486 20.15 14.22 -8.85
N THR A 487 21.23 13.52 -8.53
CA THR A 487 22.60 13.85 -8.92
C THR A 487 23.16 12.76 -9.83
N SER A 488 24.47 12.65 -9.95
CA SER A 488 25.11 11.60 -10.77
C SER A 488 25.67 10.47 -9.93
N GLY A 489 25.18 10.31 -8.71
CA GLY A 489 25.50 9.19 -7.84
C GLY A 489 24.24 8.75 -7.12
N ASP A 490 24.33 7.62 -6.45
CA ASP A 490 23.20 6.92 -5.82
C ASP A 490 22.38 7.83 -4.90
N ASN A 491 21.09 8.00 -5.21
CA ASN A 491 20.15 8.86 -4.49
C ASN A 491 19.05 8.07 -3.79
N ILE A 492 18.46 8.70 -2.76
CA ILE A 492 17.23 8.22 -2.12
C ILE A 492 16.21 9.34 -2.27
N ILE A 493 15.23 9.16 -3.15
CA ILE A 493 14.27 10.19 -3.52
C ILE A 493 12.85 9.77 -3.11
N THR A 494 12.12 10.67 -2.45
CA THR A 494 10.73 10.45 -2.02
C THR A 494 9.85 11.61 -2.46
N GLY A 495 8.81 11.35 -3.26
CA GLY A 495 7.83 12.34 -3.74
C GLY A 495 6.88 12.83 -2.64
N LYS A 496 6.15 11.87 -2.05
CA LYS A 496 5.11 11.98 -1.00
C LYS A 496 3.70 12.07 -1.55
N ARG A 497 3.15 13.25 -1.79
CA ARG A 497 1.79 13.43 -2.29
C ARG A 497 1.84 14.47 -3.39
N GLY A 498 0.81 14.47 -4.22
CA GLY A 498 0.79 15.29 -5.42
C GLY A 498 1.42 14.57 -6.59
N ASN A 499 1.13 15.05 -7.80
CA ASN A 499 1.62 14.41 -9.01
C ASN A 499 3.06 14.86 -9.26
N ASP A 500 4.01 14.03 -8.85
CA ASP A 500 5.42 14.35 -8.85
C ASP A 500 6.10 13.95 -10.15
N ARG A 501 7.14 14.68 -10.51
CA ARG A 501 8.07 14.34 -11.58
C ARG A 501 9.45 14.19 -11.00
N ILE A 502 9.93 12.95 -10.90
CA ILE A 502 11.21 12.61 -10.27
C ILE A 502 12.16 12.03 -11.32
N LEU A 503 13.39 12.55 -11.35
CA LEU A 503 14.50 12.04 -12.18
C LEU A 503 15.65 11.62 -11.27
N GLY A 504 16.09 10.37 -11.29
CA GLY A 504 17.30 9.88 -10.59
C GLY A 504 18.58 10.38 -11.27
N LEU A 505 18.61 10.28 -12.60
CA LEU A 505 19.69 10.65 -13.52
C LEU A 505 20.76 9.57 -13.67
N ALA A 506 21.77 9.53 -12.81
CA ALA A 506 22.83 8.52 -12.94
C ALA A 506 23.28 8.08 -11.55
N GLY A 507 23.74 6.84 -11.44
CA GLY A 507 23.91 6.18 -10.15
C GLY A 507 22.79 5.17 -9.95
N ASN A 508 22.91 4.38 -8.90
CA ASN A 508 21.90 3.38 -8.56
C ASN A 508 20.92 4.01 -7.56
N ASP A 509 19.79 4.47 -8.05
CA ASP A 509 18.85 5.32 -7.33
C ASP A 509 17.70 4.53 -6.71
N TRP A 510 17.24 5.00 -5.55
CA TRP A 510 16.00 4.55 -4.93
C TRP A 510 14.96 5.67 -5.03
N ILE A 511 13.86 5.42 -5.72
CA ILE A 511 12.82 6.41 -5.99
C ILE A 511 11.48 5.89 -5.50
N ASN A 512 10.74 6.70 -4.74
CA ASN A 512 9.38 6.38 -4.30
C ASN A 512 8.44 7.57 -4.52
N GLY A 513 7.46 7.42 -5.42
CA GLY A 513 6.41 8.41 -5.69
C GLY A 513 5.48 8.60 -4.50
N ASN A 514 5.03 7.47 -3.93
CA ASN A 514 4.12 7.29 -2.80
C ASN A 514 2.64 7.44 -3.14
N GLN A 515 2.13 8.64 -3.38
CA GLN A 515 0.70 8.88 -3.56
C GLN A 515 0.45 9.82 -4.71
N ASP A 516 -0.72 9.65 -5.34
CA ASP A 516 -1.17 10.41 -6.49
C ASP A 516 -0.38 10.01 -7.75
N LYS A 517 -0.66 10.66 -8.89
CA LYS A 517 -0.17 10.21 -10.20
C LYS A 517 1.24 10.73 -10.46
N ASP A 518 2.23 9.86 -10.36
CA ASP A 518 3.63 10.22 -10.46
C ASP A 518 4.27 9.87 -11.81
N THR A 519 5.38 10.53 -12.12
CA THR A 519 6.26 10.22 -13.24
C THR A 519 7.69 10.08 -12.72
N LEU A 520 8.17 8.84 -12.71
CA LEU A 520 9.42 8.43 -12.08
C LEU A 520 10.38 7.89 -13.14
N ASP A 521 11.61 8.38 -13.13
CA ASP A 521 12.66 8.08 -14.10
C ASP A 521 13.93 7.76 -13.29
N GLY A 522 14.41 6.52 -13.38
CA GLY A 522 15.65 6.05 -12.74
C GLY A 522 16.86 6.69 -13.41
N GLY A 523 17.11 6.30 -14.66
CA GLY A 523 18.11 6.92 -15.52
C GLY A 523 19.22 5.94 -15.87
N ILE A 524 20.45 6.22 -15.45
CA ILE A 524 21.60 5.36 -15.73
C ILE A 524 22.11 4.74 -14.44
N GLY A 525 22.03 3.42 -14.32
CA GLY A 525 22.43 2.67 -13.15
C GLY A 525 21.37 1.64 -12.81
N ASP A 526 21.65 0.79 -11.84
CA ASP A 526 20.69 -0.22 -11.41
C ASP A 526 19.77 0.41 -10.37
N ASP A 527 18.57 0.80 -10.79
CA ASP A 527 17.63 1.61 -10.03
C ASP A 527 16.54 0.77 -9.35
N THR A 528 15.92 1.31 -8.30
CA THR A 528 14.73 0.75 -7.67
C THR A 528 13.66 1.82 -7.56
N ILE A 529 12.52 1.60 -8.23
CA ILE A 529 11.46 2.59 -8.38
C ILE A 529 10.13 2.03 -7.85
N TYR A 530 9.47 2.79 -6.97
CA TYR A 530 8.14 2.52 -6.45
C TYR A 530 7.19 3.63 -6.89
N GLY A 531 6.14 3.30 -7.65
CA GLY A 531 5.06 4.22 -8.02
C GLY A 531 4.29 4.66 -6.79
N GLY A 532 3.57 3.71 -6.20
CA GLY A 532 2.90 3.89 -4.93
C GLY A 532 1.40 3.74 -5.12
N LYS A 533 0.63 4.77 -4.83
CA LYS A 533 -0.83 4.78 -5.01
C LYS A 533 -1.21 5.67 -6.19
N ALA A 534 -2.21 5.22 -6.94
CA ALA A 534 -2.77 5.84 -8.14
C ALA A 534 -1.96 5.51 -9.41
N ASP A 535 -2.44 6.00 -10.55
CA ASP A 535 -1.94 5.59 -11.86
C ASP A 535 -0.57 6.22 -12.18
N ASP A 536 0.52 5.47 -12.06
CA ASP A 536 1.88 5.98 -12.17
C ASP A 536 2.55 5.69 -13.53
N SER A 537 3.64 6.41 -13.81
CA SER A 537 4.51 6.18 -14.97
C SER A 537 5.95 6.01 -14.52
N LEU A 538 6.50 4.81 -14.70
CA LEU A 538 7.84 4.44 -14.24
C LEU A 538 8.73 4.06 -15.44
N ALA A 539 9.98 4.52 -15.42
CA ALA A 539 11.00 4.17 -16.41
C ALA A 539 12.35 3.92 -15.72
N GLY A 540 12.92 2.72 -15.88
CA GLY A 540 14.24 2.36 -15.33
C GLY A 540 15.37 2.95 -16.16
N PHE A 541 15.25 2.82 -17.49
CA PHE A 541 16.19 3.27 -18.52
C PHE A 541 17.39 2.36 -18.75
N SER A 542 18.56 2.59 -18.16
CA SER A 542 19.74 1.77 -18.46
C SER A 542 20.31 1.20 -17.17
N GLY A 543 20.30 -0.12 -16.99
CA GLY A 543 20.77 -0.80 -15.80
C GLY A 543 19.94 -2.05 -15.54
N GLU A 544 20.28 -2.84 -14.53
CA GLU A 544 19.41 -3.92 -14.06
C GLU A 544 18.43 -3.37 -13.01
N ASP A 545 17.26 -2.95 -13.45
CA ASP A 545 16.32 -2.16 -12.65
C ASP A 545 15.26 -3.01 -11.93
N ILE A 546 14.70 -2.48 -10.85
CA ILE A 546 13.56 -3.06 -10.14
C ILE A 546 12.44 -2.03 -10.04
N LEU A 547 11.28 -2.32 -10.63
CA LEU A 547 10.17 -1.38 -10.75
C LEU A 547 8.89 -1.97 -10.17
N PHE A 548 8.25 -1.23 -9.27
CA PHE A 548 6.98 -1.59 -8.63
C PHE A 548 5.94 -0.51 -8.90
N GLY A 549 4.86 -0.82 -9.63
CA GLY A 549 3.69 0.07 -9.75
C GLY A 549 2.97 0.22 -8.41
N ASN A 550 2.76 -0.91 -7.75
CA ASN A 550 2.03 -1.09 -6.48
C ASN A 550 0.51 -0.96 -6.65
N ARG A 551 -0.10 0.22 -6.62
CA ARG A 551 -1.57 0.35 -6.76
C ARG A 551 -1.92 1.40 -7.79
N GLY A 552 -2.70 1.04 -8.80
CA GLY A 552 -3.16 1.99 -9.80
C GLY A 552 -3.24 1.34 -11.15
N PHE A 553 -3.61 2.10 -12.18
CA PHE A 553 -3.30 1.71 -13.56
C PHE A 553 -1.89 2.24 -13.88
N ASP A 554 -0.89 1.37 -13.80
CA ASP A 554 0.50 1.77 -13.92
C ASP A 554 1.06 1.51 -15.32
N ASN A 555 1.97 2.38 -15.75
CA ASN A 555 2.74 2.21 -16.99
C ASN A 555 4.22 2.12 -16.66
N ILE A 556 4.77 0.92 -16.76
CA ILE A 556 6.11 0.59 -16.29
C ILE A 556 6.96 0.09 -17.47
N ASN A 557 8.16 0.64 -17.60
CA ASN A 557 9.14 0.25 -18.60
C ASN A 557 10.50 0.03 -17.93
N GLY A 558 11.03 -1.19 -17.98
CA GLY A 558 12.37 -1.53 -17.47
C GLY A 558 13.45 -0.75 -18.22
N GLY A 559 13.66 -1.07 -19.49
CA GLY A 559 14.59 -0.33 -20.34
C GLY A 559 15.66 -1.23 -20.94
N GLU A 560 16.93 -0.86 -20.80
CA GLU A 560 18.08 -1.67 -21.19
C GLU A 560 18.66 -2.34 -19.94
N GLY A 561 18.79 -3.66 -19.94
CA GLY A 561 19.32 -4.45 -18.83
C GLY A 561 18.37 -5.58 -18.46
N ASN A 562 18.74 -6.38 -17.47
CA ASN A 562 17.89 -7.49 -17.02
C ASN A 562 17.02 -6.99 -15.86
N ASP A 563 15.78 -6.62 -16.16
CA ASP A 563 14.92 -5.88 -15.25
C ASP A 563 13.96 -6.79 -14.48
N SER A 564 13.46 -6.30 -13.36
CA SER A 564 12.38 -6.92 -12.59
C SER A 564 11.20 -5.95 -12.48
N VAL A 565 10.11 -6.26 -13.19
CA VAL A 565 8.96 -5.38 -13.37
C VAL A 565 7.72 -5.98 -12.70
N TYR A 566 7.16 -5.27 -11.72
CA TYR A 566 5.99 -5.66 -10.93
C TYR A 566 4.88 -4.63 -11.09
N GLY A 567 3.73 -5.04 -11.62
CA GLY A 567 2.56 -4.18 -11.83
C GLY A 567 1.92 -3.83 -10.49
N GLY A 568 1.49 -4.86 -9.77
CA GLY A 568 0.86 -4.69 -8.48
C GLY A 568 -0.64 -4.90 -8.60
N ARG A 569 -1.41 -3.95 -8.08
CA ARG A 569 -2.86 -3.97 -8.09
C ARG A 569 -3.39 -2.93 -9.07
N GLY A 570 -4.03 -3.42 -10.11
CA GLY A 570 -4.73 -2.65 -11.12
C GLY A 570 -4.54 -3.29 -12.48
N ASN A 571 -4.82 -2.56 -13.55
CA ASN A 571 -4.74 -3.14 -14.90
C ASN A 571 -3.53 -2.54 -15.60
N ASP A 572 -2.35 -3.12 -15.42
CA ASP A 572 -1.12 -2.40 -15.68
C ASP A 572 -0.58 -2.64 -17.10
N ILE A 573 0.33 -1.77 -17.54
CA ILE A 573 1.12 -1.94 -18.77
C ILE A 573 2.58 -2.10 -18.36
N LEU A 574 3.13 -3.28 -18.58
CA LEU A 574 4.50 -3.64 -18.20
C LEU A 574 5.30 -3.97 -19.45
N THR A 575 6.43 -3.29 -19.62
CA THR A 575 7.44 -3.58 -20.64
C THR A 575 8.77 -3.89 -19.97
N GLY A 576 9.36 -5.05 -20.26
CA GLY A 576 10.73 -5.40 -19.83
C GLY A 576 11.75 -4.52 -20.54
N GLY A 577 11.94 -4.76 -21.84
CA GLY A 577 12.79 -3.93 -22.70
C GLY A 577 13.85 -4.74 -23.40
N ASP A 578 15.11 -4.30 -23.35
CA ASP A 578 16.26 -5.01 -23.91
C ASP A 578 16.99 -5.74 -22.77
N GLY A 579 16.96 -7.07 -22.73
CA GLY A 579 17.63 -7.89 -21.71
C GLY A 579 16.78 -9.10 -21.34
N ASP A 580 17.27 -9.93 -20.42
CA ASP A 580 16.51 -11.09 -19.93
C ASP A 580 15.66 -10.64 -18.73
N ASP A 581 14.38 -10.31 -18.96
CA ASP A 581 13.54 -9.64 -17.97
C ASP A 581 12.67 -10.58 -17.13
N PHE A 582 12.27 -10.12 -15.94
CA PHE A 582 11.32 -10.77 -15.06
C PHE A 582 10.07 -9.91 -14.86
N ILE A 583 8.91 -10.40 -15.33
CA ILE A 583 7.69 -9.59 -15.41
C ILE A 583 6.55 -10.26 -14.64
N VAL A 584 5.91 -9.50 -13.76
CA VAL A 584 4.78 -9.95 -12.93
C VAL A 584 3.66 -8.90 -12.93
N GLY A 585 2.51 -9.24 -13.52
CA GLY A 585 1.33 -8.36 -13.50
C GLY A 585 0.69 -8.24 -12.10
N GLN A 586 0.47 -9.39 -11.47
CA GLN A 586 -0.23 -9.57 -10.18
C GLN A 586 -1.76 -9.39 -10.28
N ILE A 587 -2.39 -8.47 -9.53
CA ILE A 587 -3.85 -8.38 -9.42
C ILE A 587 -4.38 -7.42 -10.48
N GLY A 588 -4.97 -7.97 -11.55
CA GLY A 588 -5.84 -7.28 -12.47
C GLY A 588 -5.69 -7.77 -13.90
N GLU A 589 -6.16 -7.00 -14.88
CA GLU A 589 -6.02 -7.38 -16.30
C GLU A 589 -4.82 -6.66 -16.91
N ASP A 590 -3.66 -7.32 -16.87
CA ASP A 590 -2.38 -6.69 -17.22
C ASP A 590 -1.97 -6.91 -18.68
N SER A 591 -1.21 -5.96 -19.21
CA SER A 591 -0.61 -6.00 -20.54
C SER A 591 0.91 -6.16 -20.41
N LEU A 592 1.42 -7.34 -20.75
CA LEU A 592 2.81 -7.73 -20.53
C LEU A 592 3.56 -7.82 -21.86
N ILE A 593 4.71 -7.15 -21.94
CA ILE A 593 5.60 -7.11 -23.10
C ILE A 593 7.01 -7.43 -22.60
N GLY A 594 7.61 -8.51 -23.09
CA GLY A 594 8.97 -8.91 -22.72
C GLY A 594 10.01 -8.00 -23.36
N GLY A 595 9.97 -7.91 -24.69
CA GLY A 595 10.94 -7.16 -25.47
C GLY A 595 12.00 -8.06 -26.11
N LEU A 596 13.26 -7.67 -26.03
CA LEU A 596 14.39 -8.41 -26.60
C LEU A 596 15.12 -9.17 -25.49
N GLY A 597 15.14 -10.49 -25.55
CA GLY A 597 15.93 -11.31 -24.63
C GLY A 597 15.23 -12.62 -24.35
N GLY A 598 15.64 -13.31 -23.29
CA GLY A 598 14.93 -14.47 -22.77
C GLY A 598 14.14 -14.10 -21.52
N ASP A 599 12.86 -13.78 -21.69
CA ASP A 599 12.05 -13.19 -20.62
C ASP A 599 11.31 -14.24 -19.80
N VAL A 600 10.95 -13.89 -18.57
CA VAL A 600 10.14 -14.72 -17.69
C VAL A 600 8.88 -13.97 -17.26
N PHE A 601 7.72 -14.46 -17.70
CA PHE A 601 6.42 -13.97 -17.27
C PHE A 601 5.89 -14.86 -16.14
N LEU A 602 5.73 -14.31 -14.93
CA LEU A 602 5.18 -15.07 -13.81
C LEU A 602 3.66 -15.01 -13.79
N LEU A 603 3.01 -16.17 -13.79
CA LEU A 603 1.57 -16.30 -13.66
C LEU A 603 1.22 -16.96 -12.31
N GLY A 604 0.26 -16.40 -11.60
CA GLY A 604 -0.29 -16.99 -10.39
C GLY A 604 -1.79 -17.21 -10.44
N SER A 605 -2.40 -17.34 -9.26
CA SER A 605 -3.85 -17.58 -9.11
C SER A 605 -4.63 -16.33 -8.70
N GLU A 606 -3.95 -15.18 -8.73
CA GLU A 606 -4.49 -13.87 -8.40
C GLU A 606 -5.69 -13.52 -9.31
N PRO A 607 -6.66 -12.71 -8.85
CA PRO A 607 -7.77 -12.29 -9.68
C PRO A 607 -7.29 -11.36 -10.80
N GLY A 608 -7.51 -11.77 -12.05
CA GLY A 608 -6.96 -11.06 -13.20
C GLY A 608 -6.91 -11.95 -14.42
N ILE A 609 -6.79 -11.37 -15.62
CA ILE A 609 -6.45 -12.11 -16.84
C ILE A 609 -5.41 -11.32 -17.61
N ASP A 610 -4.18 -11.81 -17.60
CA ASP A 610 -3.07 -11.11 -18.23
C ASP A 610 -3.04 -11.37 -19.73
N THR A 611 -2.49 -10.43 -20.47
CA THR A 611 -2.22 -10.57 -21.90
C THR A 611 -0.74 -10.38 -22.16
N ILE A 612 -0.08 -11.45 -22.61
CA ILE A 612 1.32 -11.41 -23.05
C ILE A 612 1.33 -11.20 -24.57
N PHE A 613 2.04 -10.17 -25.03
CA PHE A 613 1.94 -9.70 -26.41
C PHE A 613 2.96 -10.29 -27.38
N ASP A 614 4.16 -10.64 -26.90
CA ASP A 614 5.32 -10.92 -27.74
C ASP A 614 6.07 -12.22 -27.41
N PHE A 615 5.50 -13.10 -26.56
CA PHE A 615 6.11 -14.36 -26.15
C PHE A 615 6.81 -15.15 -27.28
N GLU A 616 8.12 -15.29 -27.18
CA GLU A 616 9.00 -15.97 -28.11
C GLU A 616 9.39 -17.37 -27.63
N LYS A 617 8.82 -18.39 -28.27
CA LYS A 617 9.09 -19.78 -27.90
C LYS A 617 10.58 -20.12 -27.98
N GLY A 618 11.13 -20.66 -26.90
CA GLY A 618 12.50 -21.14 -26.82
C GLY A 618 13.52 -20.05 -26.49
N GLN A 619 13.04 -18.81 -26.30
CA GLN A 619 13.76 -17.72 -25.65
C GLN A 619 13.09 -17.44 -24.30
N ASP A 620 11.77 -17.24 -24.31
CA ASP A 620 11.00 -16.87 -23.13
C ASP A 620 10.46 -18.08 -22.36
N LEU A 621 10.12 -17.84 -21.10
CA LEU A 621 9.55 -18.80 -20.16
C LEU A 621 8.32 -18.24 -19.44
N ILE A 622 7.43 -19.15 -19.06
CA ILE A 622 6.29 -18.88 -18.20
C ILE A 622 6.57 -19.45 -16.81
N GLY A 623 6.72 -18.57 -15.83
CA GLY A 623 6.79 -18.94 -14.41
C GLY A 623 5.40 -19.25 -13.85
N LEU A 624 5.32 -20.19 -12.92
CA LEU A 624 4.08 -20.52 -12.20
C LEU A 624 4.27 -20.33 -10.69
N SER A 625 3.48 -19.45 -10.07
CA SER A 625 3.48 -19.19 -8.63
C SER A 625 2.34 -19.93 -7.90
N GLY A 626 2.21 -19.72 -6.58
CA GLY A 626 1.07 -20.23 -5.79
C GLY A 626 0.97 -21.77 -5.71
N GLY A 627 2.09 -22.48 -5.93
CA GLY A 627 2.11 -23.94 -5.97
C GLY A 627 1.48 -24.56 -7.23
N LEU A 628 1.20 -23.75 -8.25
CA LEU A 628 0.76 -24.24 -9.56
C LEU A 628 1.87 -25.02 -10.27
N THR A 629 1.46 -26.03 -11.02
CA THR A 629 2.34 -26.85 -11.84
C THR A 629 1.78 -26.97 -13.25
N PHE A 630 2.64 -27.20 -14.23
CA PHE A 630 2.22 -27.42 -15.62
C PHE A 630 1.13 -28.49 -15.77
N SER A 631 1.16 -29.53 -14.92
CA SER A 631 0.16 -30.61 -14.93
C SER A 631 -1.25 -30.18 -14.56
N GLN A 632 -1.40 -29.03 -13.90
CA GLN A 632 -2.69 -28.46 -13.49
C GLN A 632 -3.24 -27.47 -14.52
N LEU A 633 -2.53 -27.21 -15.61
CA LEU A 633 -2.94 -26.24 -16.62
C LEU A 633 -3.74 -26.88 -17.77
N SER A 634 -4.62 -26.10 -18.35
CA SER A 634 -5.29 -26.35 -19.62
C SER A 634 -4.99 -25.20 -20.57
N ILE A 635 -4.41 -25.51 -21.73
CA ILE A 635 -4.01 -24.53 -22.75
C ILE A 635 -4.90 -24.71 -23.98
N ASN A 636 -5.72 -23.71 -24.29
CA ASN A 636 -6.72 -23.76 -25.36
C ASN A 636 -6.56 -22.59 -26.33
N SER A 637 -7.02 -22.74 -27.57
CA SER A 637 -6.97 -21.64 -28.55
C SER A 637 -8.22 -20.77 -28.43
N ALA A 638 -8.02 -19.45 -28.36
CA ALA A 638 -9.09 -18.48 -28.55
C ALA A 638 -8.53 -17.19 -29.14
N ASN A 639 -9.29 -16.53 -30.03
CA ASN A 639 -8.99 -15.18 -30.54
C ASN A 639 -7.53 -14.98 -31.03
N ASN A 640 -6.99 -15.96 -31.76
CA ASN A 640 -5.59 -15.96 -32.24
C ASN A 640 -4.55 -15.86 -31.11
N ALA A 641 -4.84 -16.49 -29.98
CA ALA A 641 -3.99 -16.57 -28.80
C ALA A 641 -4.06 -17.97 -28.17
N ALA A 642 -3.07 -18.27 -27.33
CA ALA A 642 -3.11 -19.39 -26.41
C ALA A 642 -3.65 -18.90 -25.06
N LEU A 643 -4.77 -19.45 -24.62
CA LEU A 643 -5.35 -19.21 -23.29
C LEU A 643 -4.84 -20.27 -22.33
N ILE A 644 -4.14 -19.84 -21.29
CA ILE A 644 -3.68 -20.67 -20.18
C ILE A 644 -4.70 -20.56 -19.05
N SER A 645 -5.16 -21.70 -18.54
CA SER A 645 -6.18 -21.76 -17.49
C SER A 645 -5.90 -22.89 -16.51
N ILE A 646 -6.39 -22.78 -15.28
CA ILE A 646 -6.34 -23.87 -14.29
C ILE A 646 -7.40 -24.91 -14.67
N ALA A 647 -6.99 -26.16 -14.89
CA ALA A 647 -7.86 -27.22 -15.40
C ALA A 647 -9.00 -27.58 -14.44
N SER A 648 -8.81 -27.45 -13.13
CA SER A 648 -9.80 -27.81 -12.11
C SER A 648 -10.89 -26.75 -11.92
N SER A 649 -10.54 -25.46 -11.97
CA SER A 649 -11.46 -24.34 -11.74
C SER A 649 -11.97 -23.71 -13.04
N GLY A 650 -11.21 -23.83 -14.13
CA GLY A 650 -11.45 -23.09 -15.37
C GLY A 650 -11.04 -21.61 -15.30
N GLN A 651 -10.42 -21.16 -14.20
CA GLN A 651 -9.87 -19.81 -14.08
C GLN A 651 -8.82 -19.60 -15.18
N VAL A 652 -8.96 -18.53 -15.94
CA VAL A 652 -7.97 -18.12 -16.95
C VAL A 652 -6.89 -17.34 -16.24
N LEU A 653 -5.63 -17.66 -16.52
CA LEU A 653 -4.46 -16.97 -15.97
C LEU A 653 -3.94 -15.94 -16.97
N ALA A 654 -3.71 -16.35 -18.21
CA ALA A 654 -3.17 -15.47 -19.24
C ALA A 654 -3.60 -15.84 -20.66
N SER A 655 -3.49 -14.86 -21.56
CA SER A 655 -3.65 -14.95 -23.01
C SER A 655 -2.33 -14.58 -23.70
N LEU A 656 -1.67 -15.53 -24.35
CA LEU A 656 -0.48 -15.28 -25.18
C LEU A 656 -0.90 -14.94 -26.61
N LYS A 657 -0.82 -13.66 -27.00
CA LYS A 657 -1.22 -13.20 -28.34
C LYS A 657 -0.29 -13.76 -29.41
N GLY A 658 -0.87 -14.22 -30.53
CA GLY A 658 -0.10 -14.72 -31.67
C GLY A 658 0.51 -16.11 -31.49
N VAL A 659 0.47 -16.67 -30.27
CA VAL A 659 0.99 -18.00 -29.96
C VAL A 659 -0.09 -19.07 -30.15
N ALA A 660 0.27 -20.18 -30.81
CA ALA A 660 -0.63 -21.32 -30.96
C ALA A 660 -0.45 -22.31 -29.78
N PRO A 661 -1.52 -22.76 -29.11
CA PRO A 661 -1.44 -23.63 -27.93
C PRO A 661 -0.61 -24.90 -28.09
N ASN A 662 -0.66 -25.51 -29.29
CA ASN A 662 0.04 -26.76 -29.58
C ASN A 662 1.56 -26.59 -29.75
N LEU A 663 2.05 -25.36 -29.70
CA LEU A 663 3.47 -25.06 -29.72
C LEU A 663 4.06 -24.97 -28.31
N LEU A 664 3.23 -24.79 -27.28
CA LEU A 664 3.66 -24.71 -25.89
C LEU A 664 3.81 -26.13 -25.30
N GLY A 665 4.96 -26.39 -24.70
CA GLY A 665 5.29 -27.62 -23.99
C GLY A 665 5.81 -27.33 -22.59
N ILE A 666 6.10 -28.39 -21.81
CA ILE A 666 6.60 -28.24 -20.44
C ILE A 666 7.93 -27.48 -20.38
N GLU A 667 8.70 -27.48 -21.47
CA GLU A 667 9.96 -26.75 -21.62
C GLU A 667 9.79 -25.23 -21.61
N ASP A 668 8.60 -24.73 -21.95
CA ASP A 668 8.28 -23.30 -21.97
C ASP A 668 7.80 -22.80 -20.59
N PHE A 669 7.77 -23.69 -19.59
CA PHE A 669 7.33 -23.39 -18.23
C PHE A 669 8.43 -23.68 -17.22
N THR A 670 8.52 -22.84 -16.20
CA THR A 670 9.47 -23.01 -15.09
C THR A 670 8.78 -23.01 -13.74
N GLN A 671 9.21 -23.91 -12.86
CA GLN A 671 8.83 -23.91 -11.45
C GLN A 671 9.81 -22.99 -10.69
N ARG A 672 9.80 -21.70 -10.99
CA ARG A 672 10.42 -20.73 -10.09
C ARG A 672 9.47 -20.52 -8.92
N GLN A 673 9.87 -20.98 -7.74
CA GLN A 673 9.22 -20.59 -6.50
C GLN A 673 9.73 -19.20 -6.16
N ILE A 674 8.81 -18.23 -6.10
CA ILE A 674 9.00 -17.06 -5.25
C ILE A 674 8.64 -17.49 -3.84
#